data_AF-R9HCK6-F1
#
_entry.id   AF-R9HCK6-F1
#
_cell.length_a   1.000
_cell.length_b   1.000
_cell.length_c   1.000
_cell.angle_alpha   90.00
_cell.angle_beta   90.00
_cell.angle_gamma   90.00
#
_symmetry.space_group_name_H-M   'P 1'
#
loop_
_entity.id
_entity.type
_entity.pdbx_description
1 polymer ?
#
loop_
_entity_poly.entity_id
_entity_poly.type
_entity_poly.pdbx_seq_one_letter_code
_entity_poly.pdbx_strand_id
1 'polypeptide(L)'
;MKVHLSQKKLLFGQNRNSFATPRTIKYLGMVAVAVSMTSCSQDVVDEPQVNLTKSEVVINNNSDELSKRVTMYGGKAPLTRAGNGSGITMPAPPESPRYDLVLDESYKSWAAEKKDYCLPAGKTLKTDLQFKKNVYYVGGELTVTNYWGQGKLVVLPGGKVNYLSGMAVNSIEILNYGEFKVDGNSFTVNKGATFMTSGDFSSPALKVGGTLYVGNAMDVPEADVYETAVLHISCGLVVEKHLTINNSATVYVGSYLSSPVVEMNSASLLRIKSGSLVSTGELLMRNPSCTIAVAGDEMEYAVLSADKIEISHQNVKKMFTGWMDIHYKEIDNRSGKELEWLSSVKLNGDTYLPAAGCHPSFGKQPETETGTSVGLEHIAQVESPDHAHDISSSCIQTTGDKAYVSYHTRGTGYHGCIEVLNLSGNMCSILSYMEHTSIDFNHLIVDNDRIIAAGDDPKLGAFLGIVNLGGGIFQPSATELTQVGLGGASANCVVRNGSSLYATTNEGCYTLDATSFNMLASVPAAGSSKFVHTDGTNMGVLSLTDRNSRQSMATLDIYGATDYRLVSPERSIALDMIAPVNGKNVFQLDGNDVYVCLGTNGVKRYSDGVAVAGFKLEDDVAAAANGLAVDGKYVYVAYGHGGLFVLDKSDLSVVASYRYSGGKSANYVSVSGDILYVAYGLSGVQIFKLIEK
;
A
#
# COMPACT_ATOMS: atom_id res chain seq x y z
N MET A 1 75.41 7.20 27.26
CA MET A 1 74.56 8.36 26.88
C MET A 1 73.12 7.97 27.25
N LYS A 2 72.53 8.40 28.38
CA LYS A 2 72.02 9.76 28.71
C LYS A 2 71.33 10.36 27.47
N VAL A 3 70.03 10.67 27.47
CA VAL A 3 69.29 11.60 28.34
C VAL A 3 67.77 11.21 28.27
N HIS A 4 67.05 10.88 29.36
CA HIS A 4 66.38 11.76 30.37
C HIS A 4 65.27 12.64 29.74
N LEU A 5 63.99 12.65 30.13
CA LEU A 5 63.31 13.13 31.37
C LEU A 5 61.81 13.23 30.98
N SER A 6 60.76 13.20 31.81
CA SER A 6 60.52 13.29 33.25
C SER A 6 59.10 12.69 33.48
N GLN A 7 58.82 11.80 34.43
CA GLN A 7 58.64 11.97 35.88
C GLN A 7 57.85 13.21 36.34
N LYS A 8 56.71 12.99 37.01
CA LYS A 8 56.60 12.98 38.51
C LYS A 8 55.15 12.68 38.93
N LYS A 9 54.93 11.62 39.73
CA LYS A 9 54.75 11.58 41.21
C LYS A 9 53.33 12.00 41.62
N LEU A 10 52.63 11.32 42.53
CA LEU A 10 53.00 10.88 43.89
C LEU A 10 52.22 9.57 44.24
N LEU A 11 52.84 8.54 44.85
CA LEU A 11 53.17 8.37 46.30
C LEU A 11 51.89 8.33 47.17
N PHE A 12 51.58 7.40 48.08
CA PHE A 12 52.22 6.34 48.87
C PHE A 12 51.11 5.28 49.14
N GLY A 13 51.29 4.03 49.56
CA GLY A 13 52.39 3.25 50.11
C GLY A 13 51.80 1.98 50.74
N GLN A 14 52.54 0.86 50.64
CA GLN A 14 52.79 -0.20 51.63
C GLN A 14 51.65 -0.59 52.62
N ASN A 15 51.36 -1.86 52.95
CA ASN A 15 52.10 -3.11 52.84
C ASN A 15 51.18 -4.27 53.29
N ARG A 16 51.44 -5.45 52.72
CA ARG A 16 51.41 -6.81 53.33
C ARG A 16 50.09 -7.45 53.80
N ASN A 17 49.75 -8.51 53.05
CA ASN A 17 49.45 -9.90 53.45
C ASN A 17 48.66 -10.17 54.73
N SER A 18 47.49 -10.80 54.56
CA SER A 18 47.06 -11.92 55.40
C SER A 18 45.94 -12.74 54.76
N PHE A 19 46.10 -14.07 54.86
CA PHE A 19 45.12 -15.11 54.58
C PHE A 19 43.87 -14.98 55.47
N ALA A 20 42.68 -15.28 54.94
CA ALA A 20 41.61 -16.06 55.60
C ALA A 20 40.32 -16.13 54.74
N THR A 21 39.89 -17.34 54.38
CA THR A 21 38.47 -17.71 54.13
C THR A 21 37.75 -17.97 55.48
N PRO A 22 36.46 -18.36 55.52
CA PRO A 22 35.22 -17.63 55.23
C PRO A 22 34.29 -17.56 56.48
N ARG A 23 33.28 -16.68 56.54
CA ARG A 23 32.15 -16.85 57.48
C ARG A 23 30.79 -16.41 56.91
N THR A 24 29.91 -17.40 56.97
CA THR A 24 28.44 -17.52 56.90
C THR A 24 27.64 -16.44 57.62
N ILE A 25 26.35 -16.24 57.28
CA ILE A 25 25.12 -16.61 58.04
C ILE A 25 23.96 -15.85 57.31
N LYS A 26 22.75 -16.36 56.97
CA LYS A 26 21.75 -17.16 57.71
C LYS A 26 20.72 -17.74 56.71
N TYR A 27 20.43 -19.04 56.83
CA TYR A 27 19.19 -19.68 56.37
C TYR A 27 18.23 -19.77 57.56
N LEU A 28 16.92 -19.65 57.32
CA LEU A 28 15.87 -20.11 58.24
C LEU A 28 14.74 -20.74 57.40
N GLY A 29 14.68 -22.08 57.36
CA GLY A 29 13.43 -22.84 57.19
C GLY A 29 12.68 -22.88 58.54
N MET A 30 11.48 -23.40 58.73
CA MET A 30 10.52 -24.28 58.03
C MET A 30 9.11 -23.80 58.48
N VAL A 31 7.99 -24.29 57.97
CA VAL A 31 7.23 -25.41 58.57
C VAL A 31 6.00 -25.67 57.67
N ALA A 32 5.75 -26.94 57.38
CA ALA A 32 4.52 -27.45 56.80
C ALA A 32 3.43 -27.59 57.88
N VAL A 33 2.18 -27.28 57.55
CA VAL A 33 1.00 -27.69 58.32
C VAL A 33 0.04 -28.38 57.36
N ALA A 34 -0.18 -29.67 57.60
CA ALA A 34 -1.34 -30.39 57.09
C ALA A 34 -2.46 -30.30 58.13
N VAL A 35 -3.67 -29.91 57.71
CA VAL A 35 -4.91 -30.10 58.47
C VAL A 35 -5.88 -30.85 57.57
N SER A 36 -6.40 -31.97 58.06
CA SER A 36 -7.57 -32.64 57.49
C SER A 36 -8.75 -32.40 58.44
N MET A 37 -9.90 -32.00 57.91
CA MET A 37 -11.25 -32.35 58.40
C MET A 37 -12.27 -32.12 57.28
N THR A 38 -13.03 -33.17 57.01
CA THR A 38 -14.16 -33.35 56.10
C THR A 38 -15.43 -32.58 56.52
N SER A 39 -16.18 -32.00 55.57
CA SER A 39 -17.65 -32.12 55.51
C SER A 39 -18.21 -31.57 54.19
N CYS A 40 -19.14 -32.33 53.60
CA CYS A 40 -19.85 -32.08 52.36
C CYS A 40 -20.43 -30.66 52.20
N SER A 41 -20.29 -30.11 51.00
CA SER A 41 -21.42 -29.56 50.22
C SER A 41 -20.96 -29.42 48.77
N GLN A 42 -21.78 -29.87 47.84
CA GLN A 42 -21.65 -29.50 46.44
C GLN A 42 -21.62 -27.97 46.37
N ASP A 43 -20.59 -27.41 45.75
CA ASP A 43 -20.72 -26.17 45.02
C ASP A 43 -20.14 -26.46 43.64
N VAL A 44 -21.06 -26.72 42.71
CA VAL A 44 -20.84 -26.60 41.28
C VAL A 44 -20.42 -25.14 41.08
N VAL A 45 -19.11 -24.91 40.95
CA VAL A 45 -18.62 -23.61 40.52
C VAL A 45 -18.66 -23.67 39.00
N ASP A 46 -19.67 -23.01 38.44
CA ASP A 46 -19.94 -22.91 37.00
C ASP A 46 -18.62 -22.79 36.21
N GLU A 47 -18.31 -23.84 35.44
CA GLU A 47 -17.31 -23.75 34.40
C GLU A 47 -17.75 -22.63 33.43
N PRO A 48 -16.83 -21.79 32.92
CA PRO A 48 -17.18 -20.81 31.90
C PRO A 48 -17.80 -21.55 30.72
N GLN A 49 -19.08 -21.30 30.49
CA GLN A 49 -19.87 -21.96 29.46
C GLN A 49 -19.24 -21.66 28.09
N VAL A 50 -18.86 -22.71 27.36
CA VAL A 50 -18.50 -22.61 25.94
C VAL A 50 -19.75 -22.17 25.18
N ASN A 51 -19.78 -20.93 24.70
CA ASN A 51 -20.89 -20.44 23.90
C ASN A 51 -20.77 -20.99 22.46
N LEU A 52 -21.61 -21.97 22.13
CA LEU A 52 -21.77 -22.51 20.79
C LEU A 52 -23.00 -21.87 20.14
N THR A 53 -22.79 -21.06 19.11
CA THR A 53 -23.90 -20.41 18.40
C THR A 53 -23.83 -20.76 16.92
N LYS A 54 -24.89 -21.36 16.37
CA LYS A 54 -25.04 -21.55 14.93
C LYS A 54 -25.64 -20.25 14.35
N SER A 55 -24.83 -19.48 13.65
CA SER A 55 -25.28 -18.26 12.99
C SER A 55 -25.17 -18.44 11.47
N GLU A 56 -26.31 -18.56 10.77
CA GLU A 56 -26.34 -18.34 9.32
C GLU A 56 -26.31 -16.83 9.08
N VAL A 57 -25.11 -16.23 9.12
CA VAL A 57 -24.93 -14.83 8.74
C VAL A 57 -24.62 -14.77 7.25
N VAL A 58 -25.54 -14.17 6.48
CA VAL A 58 -25.33 -13.85 5.07
C VAL A 58 -24.79 -12.42 5.01
N ILE A 59 -23.50 -12.26 4.69
CA ILE A 59 -22.84 -10.96 4.60
C ILE A 59 -22.87 -10.45 3.15
N ASN A 60 -23.13 -9.15 3.00
CA ASN A 60 -23.30 -8.44 1.74
C ASN A 60 -22.01 -8.39 0.90
N ASN A 61 -21.98 -9.12 -0.22
CA ASN A 61 -20.84 -9.19 -1.16
C ASN A 61 -21.13 -8.44 -2.47
N ASN A 62 -21.20 -7.12 -2.41
CA ASN A 62 -21.15 -6.33 -3.65
C ASN A 62 -19.71 -6.32 -4.19
N SER A 63 -19.43 -7.14 -5.21
CA SER A 63 -18.11 -7.20 -5.87
C SER A 63 -17.66 -5.84 -6.42
N ASP A 64 -18.58 -4.95 -6.77
CA ASP A 64 -18.30 -3.60 -7.28
C ASP A 64 -17.87 -2.61 -6.18
N GLU A 65 -18.11 -2.91 -4.90
CA GLU A 65 -17.58 -2.13 -3.78
C GLU A 65 -16.25 -2.68 -3.25
N LEU A 66 -16.06 -4.00 -3.33
CA LEU A 66 -14.82 -4.67 -2.88
C LEU A 66 -13.68 -4.53 -3.89
N SER A 67 -13.98 -4.58 -5.19
CA SER A 67 -12.99 -4.36 -6.27
C SER A 67 -12.38 -2.96 -6.30
N LYS A 68 -13.06 -1.96 -5.70
CA LYS A 68 -12.54 -0.58 -5.54
C LYS A 68 -11.43 -0.46 -4.49
N ARG A 69 -11.19 -1.51 -3.70
CA ARG A 69 -10.18 -1.56 -2.62
C ARG A 69 -8.97 -2.43 -2.99
N VAL A 70 -8.90 -2.90 -4.24
CA VAL A 70 -7.79 -3.68 -4.78
C VAL A 70 -6.96 -2.77 -5.68
N THR A 71 -5.73 -2.47 -5.29
CA THR A 71 -4.77 -1.79 -6.18
C THR A 71 -4.12 -2.81 -7.09
N MET A 72 -4.56 -2.87 -8.34
CA MET A 72 -3.97 -3.73 -9.38
C MET A 72 -2.86 -2.98 -10.12
N TYR A 73 -1.60 -3.36 -9.90
CA TYR A 73 -0.56 -3.06 -10.89
C TYR A 73 -0.70 -4.08 -12.04
N GLY A 74 -1.05 -3.59 -13.24
CA GLY A 74 -0.97 -4.37 -14.48
C GLY A 74 -2.25 -4.54 -15.31
N GLY A 75 -3.41 -4.02 -14.89
CA GLY A 75 -4.62 -4.00 -15.74
C GLY A 75 -5.03 -2.57 -16.04
N LYS A 76 -5.18 -2.19 -17.32
CA LYS A 76 -5.70 -0.87 -17.72
C LYS A 76 -7.02 -0.60 -17.00
N ALA A 77 -6.98 0.26 -15.98
CA ALA A 77 -8.19 0.77 -15.36
C ALA A 77 -8.93 1.66 -16.38
N PRO A 78 -10.27 1.56 -16.47
CA PRO A 78 -11.03 2.65 -17.07
C PRO A 78 -10.72 3.91 -16.26
N LEU A 79 -10.32 4.97 -16.97
CA LEU A 79 -9.91 6.26 -16.43
C LEU A 79 -10.92 6.76 -15.39
N THR A 80 -10.64 6.56 -14.11
CA THR A 80 -11.30 7.33 -13.05
C THR A 80 -10.71 8.75 -13.14
N ARG A 81 -11.59 9.75 -13.34
CA ARG A 81 -11.25 11.18 -13.33
C ARG A 81 -10.69 11.54 -11.94
N ALA A 82 -9.38 11.35 -11.76
CA ALA A 82 -8.64 11.87 -10.63
C ALA A 82 -8.71 13.41 -10.63
N GLY A 83 -8.87 13.98 -9.43
CA GLY A 83 -9.20 15.37 -9.18
C GLY A 83 -8.32 16.39 -9.93
N ASN A 84 -8.97 17.46 -10.36
CA ASN A 84 -8.35 18.56 -11.08
C ASN A 84 -7.40 19.36 -10.19
N GLY A 85 -6.09 19.17 -10.35
CA GLY A 85 -5.05 19.88 -9.60
C GLY A 85 -5.03 21.40 -9.75
N SER A 86 -5.79 21.98 -10.70
CA SER A 86 -5.96 23.43 -10.85
C SER A 86 -7.13 24.01 -10.06
N GLY A 87 -8.07 23.17 -9.61
CA GLY A 87 -9.37 23.60 -9.09
C GLY A 87 -10.34 24.16 -10.15
N ILE A 88 -9.91 24.35 -11.41
CA ILE A 88 -10.69 24.98 -12.49
C ILE A 88 -11.36 23.92 -13.37
N THR A 89 -12.63 23.62 -13.16
CA THR A 89 -13.35 22.61 -13.95
C THR A 89 -14.28 23.25 -14.97
N MET A 90 -14.37 22.67 -16.18
CA MET A 90 -15.39 23.07 -17.14
C MET A 90 -16.79 22.86 -16.53
N PRO A 91 -17.64 23.90 -16.46
CA PRO A 91 -19.02 23.75 -16.02
C PRO A 91 -19.79 22.80 -16.94
N ALA A 92 -20.86 22.17 -16.44
CA ALA A 92 -21.74 21.38 -17.31
C ALA A 92 -22.43 22.29 -18.35
N PRO A 93 -22.65 21.80 -19.58
CA PRO A 93 -23.39 22.56 -20.59
C PRO A 93 -24.83 22.84 -20.11
N PRO A 94 -25.42 24.01 -20.42
CA PRO A 94 -26.80 24.29 -20.05
C PRO A 94 -27.77 23.41 -20.87
N GLU A 95 -28.55 22.57 -20.19
CA GLU A 95 -29.53 21.66 -20.82
C GLU A 95 -30.67 22.40 -21.55
N SER A 96 -31.02 23.60 -21.09
CA SER A 96 -32.06 24.44 -21.67
C SER A 96 -31.78 25.92 -21.34
N PRO A 97 -30.94 26.61 -22.14
CA PRO A 97 -30.58 27.98 -21.85
C PRO A 97 -31.82 28.88 -21.93
N ARG A 98 -32.10 29.60 -20.83
CA ARG A 98 -33.13 30.65 -20.82
C ARG A 98 -32.53 31.92 -21.41
N TYR A 99 -33.24 32.53 -22.35
CA TYR A 99 -32.86 33.77 -23.02
C TYR A 99 -34.09 34.66 -23.19
N ASP A 100 -33.88 35.97 -23.26
CA ASP A 100 -34.95 36.96 -23.40
C ASP A 100 -35.21 37.31 -24.87
N LEU A 101 -34.16 37.29 -25.69
CA LEU A 101 -34.20 37.77 -27.07
C LEU A 101 -33.51 36.79 -28.03
N VAL A 102 -34.02 36.69 -29.26
CA VAL A 102 -33.36 35.94 -30.33
C VAL A 102 -32.24 36.81 -30.91
N LEU A 103 -31.06 36.22 -31.09
CA LEU A 103 -29.96 36.85 -31.82
C LEU A 103 -30.12 36.52 -33.30
N ASP A 104 -30.49 37.51 -34.12
CA ASP A 104 -30.66 37.39 -35.56
C ASP A 104 -30.23 38.68 -36.29
N GLU A 105 -30.52 38.80 -37.58
CA GLU A 105 -30.14 39.94 -38.42
C GLU A 105 -30.73 41.29 -37.96
N SER A 106 -31.80 41.26 -37.16
CA SER A 106 -32.40 42.46 -36.58
C SER A 106 -31.55 43.05 -35.45
N TYR A 107 -30.67 42.24 -34.85
CA TYR A 107 -29.77 42.69 -33.79
C TYR A 107 -28.87 43.84 -34.25
N LYS A 108 -28.66 44.81 -33.36
CA LYS A 108 -27.76 45.95 -33.54
C LYS A 108 -26.94 46.11 -32.26
N SER A 109 -25.63 45.94 -32.35
CA SER A 109 -24.71 45.98 -31.19
C SER A 109 -24.82 47.28 -30.38
N TRP A 110 -24.92 48.43 -31.05
CA TRP A 110 -25.09 49.74 -30.41
C TRP A 110 -26.43 49.91 -29.67
N ALA A 111 -27.43 49.10 -29.98
CA ALA A 111 -28.76 49.11 -29.35
C ALA A 111 -28.96 47.95 -28.35
N ALA A 112 -27.94 47.12 -28.10
CA ALA A 112 -28.11 45.91 -27.30
C ALA A 112 -28.67 46.23 -25.90
N GLU A 113 -29.74 45.55 -25.52
CA GLU A 113 -30.34 45.58 -24.18
C GLU A 113 -29.53 44.74 -23.18
N LYS A 114 -29.70 45.03 -21.88
CA LYS A 114 -29.18 44.20 -20.78
C LYS A 114 -30.07 42.97 -20.58
N LYS A 115 -30.05 42.09 -21.58
CA LYS A 115 -30.88 40.88 -21.70
C LYS A 115 -30.04 39.76 -22.31
N ASP A 116 -30.42 38.52 -22.04
CA ASP A 116 -29.73 37.36 -22.59
C ASP A 116 -30.24 37.05 -24.00
N TYR A 117 -29.32 36.74 -24.91
CA TYR A 117 -29.61 36.47 -26.32
C TYR A 117 -29.29 35.04 -26.69
N CYS A 118 -30.03 34.46 -27.63
CA CYS A 118 -29.72 33.15 -28.20
C CYS A 118 -29.74 33.18 -29.73
N LEU A 119 -28.65 32.75 -30.38
CA LEU A 119 -28.64 32.40 -31.80
C LEU A 119 -29.11 30.95 -31.94
N PRO A 120 -30.33 30.68 -32.46
CA PRO A 120 -30.87 29.31 -32.52
C PRO A 120 -30.10 28.42 -33.49
N ALA A 121 -30.22 27.10 -33.29
CA ALA A 121 -29.64 26.11 -34.19
C ALA A 121 -30.09 26.29 -35.64
N GLY A 122 -29.17 26.06 -36.59
CA GLY A 122 -29.41 26.23 -38.03
C GLY A 122 -29.46 27.67 -38.53
N LYS A 123 -29.25 28.67 -37.67
CA LYS A 123 -29.09 30.08 -38.07
C LYS A 123 -27.63 30.46 -38.16
N THR A 124 -27.30 31.34 -39.10
CA THR A 124 -25.97 31.91 -39.26
C THR A 124 -26.06 33.42 -39.09
N LEU A 125 -25.12 34.02 -38.35
CA LEU A 125 -25.05 35.46 -38.17
C LEU A 125 -23.60 35.93 -38.14
N LYS A 126 -23.32 37.08 -38.75
CA LYS A 126 -22.05 37.80 -38.65
C LYS A 126 -22.31 39.19 -38.08
N THR A 127 -21.80 39.48 -36.89
CA THR A 127 -22.07 40.75 -36.20
C THR A 127 -21.03 41.07 -35.14
N ASP A 128 -20.96 42.34 -34.75
CA ASP A 128 -20.35 42.76 -33.49
C ASP A 128 -21.26 42.38 -32.31
N LEU A 129 -20.70 42.20 -31.12
CA LEU A 129 -21.45 41.94 -29.89
C LEU A 129 -21.22 43.04 -28.84
N GLN A 130 -22.28 43.46 -28.18
CA GLN A 130 -22.18 44.37 -27.03
C GLN A 130 -22.58 43.63 -25.76
N PHE A 131 -21.62 43.39 -24.87
CA PHE A 131 -21.87 42.78 -23.57
C PHE A 131 -22.23 43.85 -22.52
N LYS A 132 -23.38 43.69 -21.86
CA LYS A 132 -23.88 44.57 -20.79
C LYS A 132 -24.16 43.82 -19.49
N LYS A 133 -23.26 42.88 -19.15
CA LYS A 133 -23.41 41.85 -18.09
C LYS A 133 -24.51 40.85 -18.41
N ASN A 134 -24.62 40.49 -19.69
CA ASN A 134 -25.57 39.52 -20.22
C ASN A 134 -24.84 38.30 -20.82
N VAL A 135 -25.62 37.29 -21.20
CA VAL A 135 -25.15 36.05 -21.83
C VAL A 135 -25.60 36.00 -23.29
N TYR A 136 -24.68 35.64 -24.17
CA TYR A 136 -24.98 35.24 -25.55
C TYR A 136 -24.83 33.73 -25.68
N TYR A 137 -25.94 33.04 -25.93
CA TYR A 137 -25.96 31.62 -26.26
C TYR A 137 -25.87 31.43 -27.77
N VAL A 138 -25.02 30.50 -28.21
CA VAL A 138 -24.80 30.22 -29.64
C VAL A 138 -25.12 28.76 -29.91
N GLY A 139 -26.32 28.49 -30.43
CA GLY A 139 -26.71 27.18 -30.98
C GLY A 139 -26.55 27.07 -32.50
N GLY A 140 -26.52 28.21 -33.20
CA GLY A 140 -26.23 28.31 -34.64
C GLY A 140 -24.74 28.57 -34.95
N GLU A 141 -24.45 29.23 -36.07
CA GLU A 141 -23.12 29.65 -36.48
C GLU A 141 -22.94 31.16 -36.37
N LEU A 142 -22.06 31.61 -35.47
CA LEU A 142 -21.80 33.01 -35.21
C LEU A 142 -20.38 33.41 -35.63
N THR A 143 -20.25 34.38 -36.54
CA THR A 143 -18.99 35.07 -36.78
C THR A 143 -18.95 36.37 -35.97
N VAL A 144 -18.07 36.44 -34.97
CA VAL A 144 -17.92 37.64 -34.13
C VAL A 144 -16.89 38.58 -34.76
N THR A 145 -17.35 39.76 -35.21
CA THR A 145 -16.49 40.76 -35.86
C THR A 145 -15.82 41.75 -34.92
N ASN A 146 -16.45 42.05 -33.80
CA ASN A 146 -15.89 42.83 -32.69
C ASN A 146 -16.73 42.61 -31.41
N TYR A 147 -16.23 43.00 -30.25
CA TYR A 147 -17.10 43.15 -29.07
C TYR A 147 -16.63 44.21 -28.08
N TRP A 148 -17.55 44.65 -27.21
CA TRP A 148 -17.26 45.54 -26.09
C TRP A 148 -18.02 45.15 -24.83
N GLY A 149 -17.50 45.55 -23.67
CA GLY A 149 -18.15 45.42 -22.37
C GLY A 149 -17.79 44.13 -21.63
N GLN A 150 -18.69 43.67 -20.76
CA GLN A 150 -18.48 42.54 -19.84
C GLN A 150 -19.68 41.59 -19.89
N GLY A 151 -19.46 40.28 -19.89
CA GLY A 151 -20.54 39.29 -19.98
C GLY A 151 -20.03 37.90 -20.34
N LYS A 152 -20.92 37.03 -20.83
CA LYS A 152 -20.57 35.64 -21.17
C LYS A 152 -20.97 35.27 -22.59
N LEU A 153 -20.09 34.54 -23.28
CA LEU A 153 -20.40 33.87 -24.54
C LEU A 153 -20.42 32.37 -24.30
N VAL A 154 -21.56 31.72 -24.53
CA VAL A 154 -21.75 30.29 -24.31
C VAL A 154 -22.05 29.64 -25.66
N VAL A 155 -21.09 28.88 -26.19
CA VAL A 155 -21.28 28.08 -27.40
C VAL A 155 -21.91 26.75 -26.99
N LEU A 156 -23.16 26.54 -27.38
CA LEU A 156 -23.92 25.34 -27.04
C LEU A 156 -23.40 24.15 -27.85
N PRO A 157 -23.69 22.90 -27.42
CA PRO A 157 -23.44 21.72 -28.24
C PRO A 157 -24.05 21.88 -29.65
N GLY A 158 -23.23 21.66 -30.68
CA GLY A 158 -23.59 21.85 -32.10
C GLY A 158 -23.49 23.29 -32.62
N GLY A 159 -23.34 24.28 -31.73
CA GLY A 159 -23.07 25.66 -32.09
C GLY A 159 -21.64 25.84 -32.62
N LYS A 160 -21.45 26.89 -33.41
CA LYS A 160 -20.17 27.23 -34.04
C LYS A 160 -19.86 28.71 -33.85
N VAL A 161 -18.64 29.02 -33.44
CA VAL A 161 -18.13 30.39 -33.38
C VAL A 161 -16.89 30.51 -34.25
N ASN A 162 -16.93 31.45 -35.19
CA ASN A 162 -15.76 31.92 -35.92
C ASN A 162 -15.34 33.25 -35.28
N TYR A 163 -14.22 33.22 -34.57
CA TYR A 163 -13.72 34.32 -33.77
C TYR A 163 -12.54 34.99 -34.50
N LEU A 164 -12.72 36.25 -34.89
CA LEU A 164 -11.82 36.92 -35.82
C LEU A 164 -10.47 37.35 -35.19
N SER A 165 -9.44 37.35 -36.04
CA SER A 165 -8.03 37.63 -35.72
C SER A 165 -7.83 38.98 -35.04
N GLY A 166 -6.94 39.03 -34.05
CA GLY A 166 -6.51 40.26 -33.37
C GLY A 166 -7.43 40.72 -32.24
N MET A 167 -8.55 40.03 -32.04
CA MET A 167 -9.50 40.34 -30.97
C MET A 167 -9.16 39.58 -29.69
N ALA A 168 -8.33 40.15 -28.81
CA ALA A 168 -8.05 39.50 -27.53
C ALA A 168 -9.34 39.29 -26.70
N VAL A 169 -9.42 38.20 -25.94
CA VAL A 169 -10.49 37.98 -24.95
C VAL A 169 -10.19 38.85 -23.73
N ASN A 170 -11.12 39.77 -23.42
CA ASN A 170 -10.99 40.84 -22.43
C ASN A 170 -12.27 40.94 -21.63
N SER A 171 -12.18 40.83 -20.30
CA SER A 171 -13.30 41.10 -19.38
C SER A 171 -14.60 40.31 -19.65
N ILE A 172 -14.52 39.23 -20.43
CA ILE A 172 -15.62 38.32 -20.71
C ILE A 172 -15.22 36.87 -20.38
N GLU A 173 -16.22 36.03 -20.20
CA GLU A 173 -16.09 34.58 -20.05
C GLU A 173 -16.62 33.89 -21.30
N ILE A 174 -15.81 33.02 -21.91
CA ILE A 174 -16.21 32.20 -23.04
C ILE A 174 -16.24 30.74 -22.59
N LEU A 175 -17.41 30.11 -22.71
CA LEU A 175 -17.63 28.69 -22.46
C LEU A 175 -17.98 27.99 -23.76
N ASN A 176 -17.07 27.19 -24.30
CA ASN A 176 -17.24 26.50 -25.57
C ASN A 176 -17.54 25.00 -25.38
N TYR A 177 -18.77 24.59 -25.70
CA TYR A 177 -19.21 23.20 -25.81
C TYR A 177 -19.43 22.75 -27.27
N GLY A 178 -19.13 23.62 -28.24
CA GLY A 178 -19.27 23.37 -29.67
C GLY A 178 -17.96 23.60 -30.41
N GLU A 179 -18.03 24.13 -31.63
CA GLU A 179 -16.87 24.46 -32.46
C GLU A 179 -16.45 25.92 -32.23
N PHE A 180 -15.17 26.15 -31.94
CA PHE A 180 -14.62 27.50 -31.81
C PHE A 180 -13.36 27.63 -32.65
N LYS A 181 -13.43 28.41 -33.72
CA LYS A 181 -12.34 28.68 -34.64
C LYS A 181 -11.78 30.06 -34.40
N VAL A 182 -10.46 30.18 -34.38
CA VAL A 182 -9.76 31.46 -34.36
C VAL A 182 -9.17 31.68 -35.75
N ASP A 183 -9.76 32.60 -36.51
CA ASP A 183 -9.17 33.03 -37.76
C ASP A 183 -8.03 33.99 -37.40
N GLY A 184 -6.78 33.80 -37.83
CA GLY A 184 -5.75 34.82 -37.58
C GLY A 184 -4.30 34.43 -37.36
N ASN A 185 -3.59 35.30 -36.61
CA ASN A 185 -2.17 35.16 -36.29
C ASN A 185 -1.92 34.77 -34.81
N SER A 186 -2.85 35.06 -33.90
CA SER A 186 -2.71 34.73 -32.48
C SER A 186 -4.06 34.74 -31.75
N PHE A 187 -4.19 33.90 -30.72
CA PHE A 187 -5.28 33.91 -29.75
C PHE A 187 -4.75 34.38 -28.39
N THR A 188 -5.32 35.48 -27.89
CA THR A 188 -4.91 36.10 -26.62
C THR A 188 -6.04 36.09 -25.61
N VAL A 189 -5.81 35.53 -24.43
CA VAL A 189 -6.71 35.63 -23.27
C VAL A 189 -6.04 36.55 -22.24
N ASN A 190 -6.53 37.78 -22.12
CA ASN A 190 -5.94 38.78 -21.23
C ASN A 190 -6.32 38.54 -19.76
N LYS A 191 -5.57 39.19 -18.87
CA LYS A 191 -5.82 39.16 -17.42
C LYS A 191 -7.26 39.49 -17.08
N GLY A 192 -7.88 38.66 -16.23
CA GLY A 192 -9.27 38.78 -15.80
C GLY A 192 -10.31 38.29 -16.82
N ALA A 193 -9.88 37.76 -17.97
CA ALA A 193 -10.75 37.03 -18.89
C ALA A 193 -10.63 35.51 -18.70
N THR A 194 -11.67 34.79 -19.10
CA THR A 194 -11.74 33.33 -19.02
C THR A 194 -12.15 32.76 -20.37
N PHE A 195 -11.39 31.78 -20.86
CA PHE A 195 -11.78 30.93 -21.99
C PHE A 195 -11.73 29.48 -21.55
N MET A 196 -12.83 28.75 -21.73
CA MET A 196 -12.89 27.33 -21.43
C MET A 196 -13.52 26.59 -22.59
N THR A 197 -12.91 25.47 -22.99
CA THR A 197 -13.49 24.58 -23.99
C THR A 197 -13.44 23.14 -23.53
N SER A 198 -14.53 22.39 -23.77
CA SER A 198 -14.63 20.98 -23.35
C SER A 198 -13.87 20.01 -24.26
N GLY A 199 -13.55 20.41 -25.49
CA GLY A 199 -12.88 19.57 -26.49
C GLY A 199 -11.43 19.97 -26.75
N ASP A 200 -10.93 19.61 -27.93
CA ASP A 200 -9.64 20.04 -28.43
C ASP A 200 -9.63 21.51 -28.79
N PHE A 201 -8.45 22.14 -28.74
CA PHE A 201 -8.28 23.52 -29.16
C PHE A 201 -6.96 23.72 -29.90
N SER A 202 -7.01 24.53 -30.95
CA SER A 202 -5.81 24.92 -31.71
C SER A 202 -5.87 26.41 -31.99
N SER A 203 -4.71 27.04 -32.02
CA SER A 203 -4.60 28.44 -32.43
C SER A 203 -3.27 28.71 -33.13
N PRO A 204 -3.17 29.73 -34.00
CA PRO A 204 -1.94 30.04 -34.73
C PRO A 204 -0.76 30.44 -33.82
N ALA A 205 -1.04 31.07 -32.68
CA ALA A 205 -0.12 31.35 -31.58
C ALA A 205 -0.93 31.63 -30.32
N LEU A 206 -0.42 31.30 -29.14
CA LEU A 206 -1.16 31.42 -27.89
C LEU A 206 -0.53 32.43 -26.93
N LYS A 207 -1.36 33.33 -26.39
CA LYS A 207 -0.98 34.24 -25.30
C LYS A 207 -2.00 34.17 -24.16
N VAL A 208 -1.56 33.83 -22.96
CA VAL A 208 -2.44 33.66 -21.80
C VAL A 208 -1.95 34.52 -20.64
N GLY A 209 -2.66 35.63 -20.39
CA GLY A 209 -2.59 36.45 -19.17
C GLY A 209 -3.76 36.22 -18.20
N GLY A 210 -4.82 35.51 -18.64
CA GLY A 210 -6.01 35.19 -17.85
C GLY A 210 -6.14 33.69 -17.53
N THR A 211 -7.37 33.16 -17.59
CA THR A 211 -7.65 31.73 -17.38
C THR A 211 -8.01 31.07 -18.71
N LEU A 212 -7.27 30.01 -19.07
CA LEU A 212 -7.56 29.17 -20.23
C LEU A 212 -7.66 27.70 -19.80
N TYR A 213 -8.80 27.07 -20.12
CA TYR A 213 -9.04 25.65 -19.88
C TYR A 213 -9.33 24.91 -21.19
N VAL A 214 -8.62 23.80 -21.43
CA VAL A 214 -8.88 22.87 -22.54
C VAL A 214 -9.15 21.48 -21.95
N GLY A 215 -10.34 20.96 -22.22
CA GLY A 215 -10.82 19.68 -21.70
C GLY A 215 -10.17 18.45 -22.34
N ASN A 216 -9.46 18.62 -23.45
CA ASN A 216 -8.73 17.54 -24.10
C ASN A 216 -7.31 17.96 -24.52
N ALA A 217 -6.95 17.91 -25.81
CA ALA A 217 -5.61 18.22 -26.30
C ALA A 217 -5.53 19.63 -26.92
N MET A 218 -4.32 20.19 -26.89
CA MET A 218 -4.01 21.47 -27.50
C MET A 218 -2.73 21.37 -28.31
N ASP A 219 -2.78 21.85 -29.55
CA ASP A 219 -1.65 21.97 -30.45
C ASP A 219 -1.53 23.42 -30.92
N VAL A 220 -0.35 24.02 -30.70
CA VAL A 220 -0.04 25.40 -31.07
C VAL A 220 1.41 25.56 -31.51
N PRO A 221 1.71 26.44 -32.48
CA PRO A 221 3.09 26.73 -32.85
C PRO A 221 3.95 27.32 -31.73
N GLU A 222 3.38 28.24 -30.94
CA GLU A 222 4.08 28.96 -29.87
C GLU A 222 3.09 29.35 -28.76
N ALA A 223 3.55 29.34 -27.51
CA ALA A 223 2.72 29.67 -26.35
C ALA A 223 3.47 30.51 -25.31
N ASP A 224 2.89 31.65 -24.95
CA ASP A 224 3.32 32.52 -23.85
C ASP A 224 2.26 32.55 -22.74
N VAL A 225 2.63 32.12 -21.53
CA VAL A 225 1.78 32.15 -20.34
C VAL A 225 2.40 33.09 -19.30
N TYR A 226 1.68 34.16 -18.93
CA TYR A 226 2.23 35.31 -18.19
C TYR A 226 1.24 35.90 -17.17
N GLU A 227 1.66 36.87 -16.37
CA GLU A 227 0.78 37.67 -15.49
C GLU A 227 -0.14 36.85 -14.54
N THR A 228 0.41 35.90 -13.79
CA THR A 228 -0.37 35.02 -12.88
C THR A 228 -1.45 34.18 -13.57
N ALA A 229 -1.37 34.03 -14.90
CA ALA A 229 -2.31 33.25 -15.68
C ALA A 229 -2.37 31.78 -15.24
N VAL A 230 -3.51 31.16 -15.56
CA VAL A 230 -3.68 29.71 -15.42
C VAL A 230 -4.03 29.13 -16.78
N LEU A 231 -3.16 28.26 -17.29
CA LEU A 231 -3.41 27.40 -18.44
C LEU A 231 -3.63 25.97 -17.94
N HIS A 232 -4.80 25.40 -18.18
CA HIS A 232 -5.10 24.01 -17.83
C HIS A 232 -5.39 23.19 -19.08
N ILE A 233 -4.62 22.12 -19.27
CA ILE A 233 -4.78 21.16 -20.36
C ILE A 233 -5.03 19.78 -19.74
N SER A 234 -6.23 19.24 -19.95
CA SER A 234 -6.62 17.97 -19.32
C SER A 234 -5.94 16.74 -19.93
N CYS A 235 -5.51 16.78 -21.20
CA CYS A 235 -4.79 15.68 -21.85
C CYS A 235 -3.36 16.08 -22.27
N GLY A 236 -3.15 16.52 -23.51
CA GLY A 236 -1.82 16.82 -24.06
C GLY A 236 -1.66 18.26 -24.54
N LEU A 237 -0.54 18.89 -24.23
CA LEU A 237 -0.10 20.18 -24.76
C LEU A 237 1.10 19.97 -25.68
N VAL A 238 0.92 20.23 -26.98
CA VAL A 238 2.00 20.23 -27.97
C VAL A 238 2.27 21.68 -28.38
N VAL A 239 3.50 22.11 -28.18
CA VAL A 239 3.98 23.43 -28.61
C VAL A 239 5.10 23.23 -29.62
N GLU A 240 4.88 23.58 -30.89
CA GLU A 240 5.81 23.17 -31.95
C GLU A 240 7.18 23.86 -31.88
N LYS A 241 7.29 25.02 -31.22
CA LYS A 241 8.51 25.84 -31.20
C LYS A 241 8.98 26.19 -29.79
N HIS A 242 8.19 26.97 -29.05
CA HIS A 242 8.63 27.56 -27.80
C HIS A 242 7.46 27.76 -26.83
N LEU A 243 7.61 27.21 -25.62
CA LEU A 243 6.70 27.44 -24.50
C LEU A 243 7.38 28.33 -23.46
N THR A 244 6.84 29.52 -23.22
CA THR A 244 7.29 30.40 -22.14
C THR A 244 6.28 30.41 -21.00
N ILE A 245 6.74 30.21 -19.77
CA ILE A 245 5.95 30.36 -18.55
C ILE A 245 6.64 31.39 -17.66
N ASN A 246 6.01 32.54 -17.45
CA ASN A 246 6.63 33.64 -16.72
C ASN A 246 5.67 34.35 -15.76
N ASN A 247 6.22 35.25 -14.94
CA ASN A 247 5.48 36.16 -14.05
C ASN A 247 4.38 35.46 -13.22
N SER A 248 4.78 34.42 -12.48
CA SER A 248 3.92 33.62 -11.60
C SER A 248 2.77 32.90 -12.30
N ALA A 249 2.83 32.75 -13.63
CA ALA A 249 1.90 31.92 -14.36
C ALA A 249 2.02 30.44 -13.99
N THR A 250 0.89 29.74 -14.09
CA THR A 250 0.79 28.30 -13.83
C THR A 250 0.26 27.56 -15.06
N VAL A 251 0.96 26.51 -15.46
CA VAL A 251 0.52 25.56 -16.49
C VAL A 251 0.23 24.21 -15.82
N TYR A 252 -0.96 23.66 -16.05
CA TYR A 252 -1.37 22.34 -15.61
C TYR A 252 -1.48 21.41 -16.81
N VAL A 253 -0.81 20.26 -16.74
CA VAL A 253 -0.82 19.24 -17.80
C VAL A 253 -1.27 17.90 -17.22
N GLY A 254 -2.33 17.35 -17.78
CA GLY A 254 -2.94 16.11 -17.28
C GLY A 254 -2.30 14.82 -17.77
N SER A 255 -1.56 14.83 -18.89
CA SER A 255 -0.96 13.62 -19.47
C SER A 255 0.35 13.87 -20.24
N TYR A 256 0.39 14.87 -21.14
CA TYR A 256 1.54 15.07 -22.03
C TYR A 256 1.91 16.53 -22.24
N LEU A 257 3.20 16.87 -22.16
CA LEU A 257 3.73 18.13 -22.66
C LEU A 257 4.87 17.84 -23.65
N SER A 258 4.80 18.41 -24.84
CA SER A 258 5.88 18.38 -25.83
C SER A 258 6.20 19.79 -26.28
N SER A 259 7.47 20.18 -26.20
CA SER A 259 7.94 21.44 -26.80
C SER A 259 9.44 21.36 -27.07
N PRO A 260 9.98 21.84 -28.20
CA PRO A 260 11.43 21.92 -28.37
C PRO A 260 12.12 22.73 -27.27
N VAL A 261 11.44 23.76 -26.76
CA VAL A 261 11.95 24.59 -25.66
C VAL A 261 10.83 24.86 -24.65
N VAL A 262 11.15 24.65 -23.38
CA VAL A 262 10.33 25.11 -22.24
C VAL A 262 11.16 26.10 -21.44
N GLU A 263 10.75 27.36 -21.46
CA GLU A 263 11.39 28.43 -20.69
C GLU A 263 10.53 28.83 -19.49
N MET A 264 11.11 28.74 -18.30
CA MET A 264 10.45 29.09 -17.04
C MET A 264 11.15 30.25 -16.36
N ASN A 265 10.39 31.29 -16.04
CA ASN A 265 10.90 32.51 -15.42
C ASN A 265 9.97 33.05 -14.32
N SER A 266 10.47 33.97 -13.47
CA SER A 266 9.73 34.77 -12.49
C SER A 266 8.66 33.99 -11.69
N ALA A 267 9.08 33.00 -10.88
CA ALA A 267 8.20 32.22 -9.99
C ALA A 267 7.05 31.47 -10.70
N SER A 268 7.26 31.07 -11.95
CA SER A 268 6.32 30.24 -12.70
C SER A 268 6.23 28.81 -12.17
N LEU A 269 5.09 28.18 -12.42
CA LEU A 269 4.80 26.80 -12.01
C LEU A 269 4.35 25.97 -13.22
N LEU A 270 5.00 24.84 -13.46
CA LEU A 270 4.52 23.78 -14.33
C LEU A 270 4.09 22.61 -13.42
N ARG A 271 2.79 22.30 -13.40
CA ARG A 271 2.25 21.21 -12.61
C ARG A 271 1.82 20.07 -13.53
N ILE A 272 2.40 18.90 -13.31
CA ILE A 272 2.13 17.70 -14.11
C ILE A 272 1.50 16.63 -13.23
N LYS A 273 0.63 15.81 -13.81
CA LYS A 273 0.05 14.66 -13.11
C LYS A 273 1.07 13.52 -13.00
N SER A 274 1.02 12.70 -11.94
CA SER A 274 1.72 11.42 -11.90
C SER A 274 1.44 10.57 -13.14
N GLY A 275 2.43 9.77 -13.57
CA GLY A 275 2.36 8.98 -14.81
C GLY A 275 2.39 9.80 -16.11
N SER A 276 2.57 11.13 -16.06
CA SER A 276 2.66 11.98 -17.25
C SER A 276 4.07 12.09 -17.81
N LEU A 277 4.17 12.48 -19.08
CA LEU A 277 5.43 12.73 -19.77
C LEU A 277 5.56 14.21 -20.15
N VAL A 278 6.69 14.82 -19.78
CA VAL A 278 7.18 16.08 -20.35
C VAL A 278 8.36 15.74 -21.25
N SER A 279 8.28 16.08 -22.52
CA SER A 279 9.34 15.91 -23.51
C SER A 279 9.77 17.28 -24.03
N THR A 280 11.04 17.62 -23.84
CA THR A 280 11.60 18.87 -24.34
C THR A 280 13.00 18.70 -24.89
N GLY A 281 13.39 19.56 -25.83
CA GLY A 281 14.79 19.70 -26.22
C GLY A 281 15.54 20.44 -25.13
N GLU A 282 15.17 21.70 -24.90
CA GLU A 282 15.79 22.54 -23.89
C GLU A 282 14.80 22.90 -22.77
N LEU A 283 15.23 22.73 -21.52
CA LEU A 283 14.53 23.21 -20.34
C LEU A 283 15.33 24.35 -19.71
N LEU A 284 14.79 25.57 -19.74
CA LEU A 284 15.48 26.79 -19.33
C LEU A 284 14.90 27.29 -18.00
N MET A 285 15.56 26.95 -16.89
CA MET A 285 15.15 27.33 -15.53
C MET A 285 15.84 28.64 -15.12
N ARG A 286 15.26 29.77 -15.53
CA ARG A 286 15.92 31.10 -15.44
C ARG A 286 15.99 31.67 -14.03
N ASN A 287 15.00 31.39 -13.18
CA ASN A 287 14.86 31.97 -11.84
C ASN A 287 14.71 30.89 -10.76
N PRO A 288 15.21 31.12 -9.53
CA PRO A 288 15.26 30.10 -8.47
C PRO A 288 13.88 29.75 -7.89
N SER A 289 12.88 30.58 -8.17
CA SER A 289 11.49 30.38 -7.75
C SER A 289 10.65 29.59 -8.76
N CYS A 290 11.20 29.26 -9.93
CA CYS A 290 10.48 28.46 -10.92
C CYS A 290 10.37 27.01 -10.43
N THR A 291 9.21 26.42 -10.57
CA THR A 291 8.93 25.08 -10.03
C THR A 291 8.27 24.19 -11.10
N ILE A 292 8.79 22.98 -11.27
CA ILE A 292 8.07 21.86 -11.87
C ILE A 292 7.65 20.93 -10.75
N ALA A 293 6.35 20.66 -10.65
CA ALA A 293 5.76 19.88 -9.57
C ALA A 293 4.91 18.72 -10.10
N VAL A 294 5.15 17.51 -9.60
CA VAL A 294 4.30 16.36 -9.85
C VAL A 294 3.18 16.32 -8.80
N ALA A 295 1.95 16.14 -9.27
CA ALA A 295 0.76 15.97 -8.45
C ALA A 295 0.22 14.55 -8.61
N GLY A 296 0.12 13.80 -7.51
CA GLY A 296 -0.33 12.41 -7.51
C GLY A 296 0.04 11.68 -6.23
N ASP A 297 -0.21 10.38 -6.20
CA ASP A 297 0.09 9.50 -5.08
C ASP A 297 1.60 9.25 -4.93
N GLU A 298 2.01 8.73 -3.78
CA GLU A 298 3.41 8.44 -3.53
C GLU A 298 3.92 7.30 -4.43
N MET A 299 5.16 7.43 -4.93
CA MET A 299 5.86 6.47 -5.80
C MET A 299 5.31 6.32 -7.23
N GLU A 300 4.33 7.11 -7.65
CA GLU A 300 3.92 7.19 -9.06
C GLU A 300 4.68 8.30 -9.79
N TYR A 301 5.74 7.91 -10.51
CA TYR A 301 6.65 8.85 -11.17
C TYR A 301 6.02 9.50 -12.41
N ALA A 302 6.20 10.81 -12.57
CA ALA A 302 6.13 11.46 -13.88
C ALA A 302 7.54 11.54 -14.48
N VAL A 303 7.65 11.54 -15.80
CA VAL A 303 8.94 11.64 -16.51
C VAL A 303 9.11 13.04 -17.07
N LEU A 304 10.25 13.66 -16.78
CA LEU A 304 10.75 14.86 -17.46
C LEU A 304 11.95 14.47 -18.31
N SER A 305 11.76 14.38 -19.62
CA SER A 305 12.82 14.08 -20.59
C SER A 305 13.25 15.37 -21.29
N ALA A 306 14.48 15.80 -21.05
CA ALA A 306 15.10 16.96 -21.70
C ALA A 306 16.38 16.55 -22.43
N ASP A 307 16.73 17.13 -23.57
CA ASP A 307 18.09 16.97 -24.10
C ASP A 307 19.07 17.78 -23.24
N LYS A 308 18.72 19.03 -22.95
CA LYS A 308 19.52 19.95 -22.13
C LYS A 308 18.67 20.63 -21.07
N ILE A 309 19.18 20.67 -19.83
CA ILE A 309 18.59 21.47 -18.75
C ILE A 309 19.57 22.57 -18.37
N GLU A 310 19.17 23.83 -18.54
CA GLU A 310 19.95 24.98 -18.09
C GLU A 310 19.45 25.44 -16.72
N ILE A 311 20.34 25.42 -15.73
CA ILE A 311 20.04 25.82 -14.34
C ILE A 311 21.01 26.92 -13.94
N SER A 312 20.47 28.12 -13.71
CA SER A 312 21.28 29.28 -13.33
C SER A 312 21.43 29.50 -11.81
N HIS A 313 20.93 28.57 -10.97
CA HIS A 313 20.86 28.73 -9.51
C HIS A 313 21.18 27.45 -8.72
N GLN A 314 21.59 27.60 -7.46
CA GLN A 314 22.17 26.51 -6.65
C GLN A 314 21.15 25.58 -5.98
N ASN A 315 19.89 25.99 -5.80
CA ASN A 315 18.91 25.22 -5.02
C ASN A 315 17.82 24.62 -5.94
N VAL A 316 17.99 23.35 -6.31
CA VAL A 316 17.05 22.63 -7.18
C VAL A 316 15.98 21.85 -6.41
N LYS A 317 16.11 21.70 -5.07
CA LYS A 317 15.11 21.02 -4.22
C LYS A 317 13.72 21.66 -4.26
N LYS A 318 13.67 22.97 -4.54
CA LYS A 318 12.40 23.70 -4.70
C LYS A 318 11.98 23.81 -6.17
N MET A 319 12.89 23.54 -7.10
CA MET A 319 12.62 23.61 -8.53
C MET A 319 11.95 22.35 -9.05
N PHE A 320 12.32 21.18 -8.52
CA PHE A 320 11.75 19.90 -8.94
C PHE A 320 11.18 19.21 -7.72
N THR A 321 9.86 19.07 -7.68
CA THR A 321 9.12 18.58 -6.51
C THR A 321 8.12 17.49 -6.89
N GLY A 322 7.86 16.58 -5.96
CA GLY A 322 7.07 15.37 -6.20
C GLY A 322 7.91 14.19 -6.71
N TRP A 323 7.24 13.09 -7.07
CA TRP A 323 7.84 11.86 -7.58
C TRP A 323 8.13 12.01 -9.07
N MET A 324 9.40 12.27 -9.41
CA MET A 324 9.81 12.61 -10.78
C MET A 324 11.07 11.88 -11.19
N ASP A 325 11.10 11.38 -12.42
CA ASP A 325 12.30 10.86 -13.05
C ASP A 325 12.76 11.82 -14.14
N ILE A 326 13.91 12.44 -13.93
CA ILE A 326 14.46 13.45 -14.83
C ILE A 326 15.50 12.79 -15.71
N HIS A 327 15.19 12.67 -17.00
CA HIS A 327 16.08 12.17 -18.03
C HIS A 327 16.72 13.35 -18.75
N TYR A 328 18.05 13.34 -18.86
CA TYR A 328 18.81 14.42 -19.49
C TYR A 328 20.08 13.93 -20.17
N LYS A 329 20.48 14.57 -21.28
CA LYS A 329 21.81 14.38 -21.89
C LYS A 329 22.84 15.34 -21.28
N GLU A 330 22.44 16.58 -21.00
CA GLU A 330 23.30 17.62 -20.44
C GLU A 330 22.57 18.44 -19.37
N ILE A 331 23.23 18.72 -18.24
CA ILE A 331 22.82 19.79 -17.31
C ILE A 331 23.89 20.89 -17.37
N ASP A 332 23.51 22.05 -17.90
CA ASP A 332 24.31 23.28 -17.84
C ASP A 332 24.07 23.96 -16.48
N ASN A 333 24.84 23.54 -15.49
CA ASN A 333 24.81 24.07 -14.14
C ASN A 333 25.68 25.34 -14.04
N ARG A 334 25.07 26.50 -14.26
CA ARG A 334 25.75 27.81 -14.16
C ARG A 334 25.87 28.34 -12.74
N SER A 335 25.39 27.59 -11.76
CA SER A 335 25.38 28.01 -10.36
C SER A 335 26.75 27.92 -9.67
N GLY A 336 27.68 27.16 -10.26
CA GLY A 336 29.03 26.92 -9.75
C GLY A 336 29.11 26.04 -8.50
N LYS A 337 28.01 25.43 -8.06
CA LYS A 337 27.94 24.49 -6.92
C LYS A 337 27.24 23.20 -7.30
N GLU A 338 27.48 22.14 -6.53
CA GLU A 338 26.78 20.86 -6.67
C GLU A 338 25.26 21.04 -6.50
N LEU A 339 24.49 20.35 -7.33
CA LEU A 339 23.02 20.41 -7.29
C LEU A 339 22.50 19.36 -6.31
N GLU A 340 21.73 19.79 -5.32
CA GLU A 340 21.10 18.89 -4.35
C GLU A 340 19.66 18.58 -4.75
N TRP A 341 19.33 17.30 -4.90
CA TRP A 341 18.00 16.83 -5.32
C TRP A 341 17.18 16.33 -4.12
N LEU A 342 15.86 16.23 -4.29
CA LEU A 342 14.99 15.53 -3.34
C LEU A 342 15.11 14.01 -3.56
N SER A 343 14.91 13.21 -2.51
CA SER A 343 14.92 11.73 -2.61
C SER A 343 13.81 11.17 -3.51
N SER A 344 12.74 11.93 -3.72
CA SER A 344 11.65 11.60 -4.65
C SER A 344 12.01 11.86 -6.12
N VAL A 345 13.17 12.46 -6.40
CA VAL A 345 13.62 12.75 -7.76
C VAL A 345 14.72 11.76 -8.17
N LYS A 346 14.42 10.96 -9.19
CA LYS A 346 15.40 10.11 -9.87
C LYS A 346 16.06 10.90 -11.01
N LEU A 347 17.32 10.58 -11.29
CA LEU A 347 18.07 11.14 -12.41
C LEU A 347 18.45 10.01 -13.35
N ASN A 348 18.00 10.07 -14.61
CA ASN A 348 18.17 9.03 -15.62
C ASN A 348 17.81 7.63 -15.09
N GLY A 349 16.67 7.54 -14.37
CA GLY A 349 16.16 6.28 -13.85
C GLY A 349 15.61 5.36 -14.94
N ASP A 350 14.97 4.29 -14.53
CA ASP A 350 14.41 3.24 -15.39
C ASP A 350 12.88 3.35 -15.55
N THR A 351 12.29 4.52 -15.29
CA THR A 351 10.84 4.69 -15.33
C THR A 351 10.30 4.39 -16.73
N TYR A 352 9.43 3.39 -16.82
CA TYR A 352 8.68 3.07 -18.02
C TYR A 352 7.29 3.68 -17.95
N LEU A 353 6.95 4.50 -18.96
CA LEU A 353 5.59 4.97 -19.18
C LEU A 353 5.04 4.26 -20.42
N PRO A 354 4.00 3.40 -20.31
CA PRO A 354 3.36 2.85 -21.49
C PRO A 354 2.63 3.95 -22.27
N ALA A 355 2.46 3.79 -23.57
CA ALA A 355 1.63 4.73 -24.35
C ALA A 355 0.20 4.74 -23.78
N ALA A 356 -0.25 5.89 -23.30
CA ALA A 356 -1.55 6.05 -22.65
C ALA A 356 -2.04 7.51 -22.77
N GLY A 357 -3.35 7.68 -22.94
CA GLY A 357 -3.94 9.01 -23.10
C GLY A 357 -3.35 9.77 -24.29
N CYS A 358 -2.70 10.91 -24.01
CA CYS A 358 -2.10 11.78 -25.02
C CYS A 358 -0.57 11.72 -25.12
N HIS A 359 0.12 10.91 -24.30
CA HIS A 359 1.58 10.79 -24.38
C HIS A 359 2.02 9.52 -25.13
N PRO A 360 3.13 9.56 -25.88
CA PRO A 360 3.79 8.36 -26.38
C PRO A 360 4.39 7.55 -25.22
N SER A 361 4.77 6.30 -25.49
CA SER A 361 5.54 5.51 -24.53
C SER A 361 6.90 6.16 -24.26
N PHE A 362 7.40 6.03 -23.04
CA PHE A 362 8.74 6.43 -22.64
C PHE A 362 9.47 5.29 -21.95
N GLY A 363 10.79 5.20 -22.19
CA GLY A 363 11.64 4.19 -21.58
C GLY A 363 11.54 2.82 -22.25
N LYS A 364 12.35 1.89 -21.79
CA LYS A 364 12.21 0.48 -22.18
C LYS A 364 11.13 -0.13 -21.32
N GLN A 365 10.18 -0.81 -21.95
CA GLN A 365 9.34 -1.74 -21.22
C GLN A 365 10.29 -2.72 -20.49
N PRO A 366 10.14 -2.91 -19.17
CA PRO A 366 10.89 -3.91 -18.45
C PRO A 366 10.82 -5.22 -19.22
N GLU A 367 11.96 -5.85 -19.49
CA GLU A 367 11.99 -7.16 -20.15
C GLU A 367 11.10 -8.09 -19.34
N THR A 368 9.95 -8.40 -19.93
CA THR A 368 9.01 -9.34 -19.36
C THR A 368 9.55 -10.69 -19.80
N GLU A 369 10.23 -11.40 -18.91
CA GLU A 369 10.21 -12.85 -19.02
C GLU A 369 8.75 -13.24 -19.19
N THR A 370 8.45 -14.03 -20.22
CA THR A 370 7.12 -14.57 -20.49
C THR A 370 6.75 -15.54 -19.38
N GLY A 371 6.41 -15.02 -18.21
CA GLY A 371 5.59 -15.66 -17.20
C GLY A 371 4.21 -15.03 -17.28
N THR A 372 3.18 -15.86 -17.28
CA THR A 372 1.83 -15.48 -16.83
C THR A 372 1.95 -14.47 -15.69
N SER A 373 1.48 -13.23 -15.88
CA SER A 373 1.52 -12.26 -14.79
C SER A 373 0.52 -12.72 -13.74
N VAL A 374 0.88 -12.75 -12.47
CA VAL A 374 -0.01 -13.28 -11.43
C VAL A 374 -0.59 -12.12 -10.63
N GLY A 375 -1.90 -12.14 -10.40
CA GLY A 375 -2.61 -11.17 -9.61
C GLY A 375 -3.29 -11.80 -8.39
N LEU A 376 -3.66 -10.94 -7.45
CA LEU A 376 -4.53 -11.28 -6.32
C LEU A 376 -5.91 -10.66 -6.55
N GLU A 377 -6.93 -11.49 -6.64
CA GLU A 377 -8.33 -11.07 -6.58
C GLU A 377 -8.82 -11.24 -5.14
N HIS A 378 -9.28 -10.17 -4.49
CA HIS A 378 -9.94 -10.28 -3.18
C HIS A 378 -11.36 -10.81 -3.39
N ILE A 379 -11.64 -12.04 -2.95
CA ILE A 379 -12.89 -12.75 -3.27
C ILE A 379 -13.88 -12.81 -2.11
N ALA A 380 -13.40 -12.79 -0.86
CA ALA A 380 -14.28 -12.81 0.31
C ALA A 380 -13.53 -12.33 1.56
N GLN A 381 -14.30 -11.88 2.55
CA GLN A 381 -13.80 -11.54 3.88
C GLN A 381 -14.80 -11.97 4.94
N VAL A 382 -14.29 -12.25 6.14
CA VAL A 382 -15.06 -12.39 7.36
C VAL A 382 -14.47 -11.35 8.32
N GLU A 383 -15.15 -10.22 8.45
CA GLU A 383 -14.74 -9.21 9.42
C GLU A 383 -15.36 -9.53 10.79
N SER A 384 -14.84 -8.89 11.84
CA SER A 384 -15.35 -9.02 13.21
C SER A 384 -16.68 -8.31 13.56
N PRO A 385 -17.51 -7.67 12.67
CA PRO A 385 -18.75 -7.04 13.15
C PRO A 385 -19.84 -8.03 13.59
N ASP A 386 -19.66 -9.34 13.39
CA ASP A 386 -20.61 -10.38 13.83
C ASP A 386 -20.21 -11.03 15.18
N HIS A 387 -19.14 -10.55 15.83
CA HIS A 387 -18.69 -10.93 17.18
C HIS A 387 -18.38 -9.69 18.02
N ALA A 388 -19.02 -9.53 19.19
CA ALA A 388 -18.93 -8.33 20.05
C ALA A 388 -17.60 -8.18 20.85
N HIS A 389 -16.45 -8.57 20.29
CA HIS A 389 -15.20 -8.75 21.05
C HIS A 389 -13.96 -8.32 20.23
N ASP A 390 -13.04 -7.55 20.82
CA ASP A 390 -11.84 -6.97 20.16
C ASP A 390 -10.67 -7.98 20.12
N ILE A 391 -10.85 -9.06 19.35
CA ILE A 391 -9.88 -10.16 19.21
C ILE A 391 -9.22 -10.19 17.83
N SER A 392 -7.97 -10.66 17.77
CA SER A 392 -7.12 -10.66 16.59
C SER A 392 -6.95 -12.08 16.04
N SER A 393 -7.29 -12.30 14.76
CA SER A 393 -7.00 -13.57 14.10
C SER A 393 -5.48 -13.79 14.04
N SER A 394 -5.05 -14.97 14.47
CA SER A 394 -3.66 -15.28 14.77
C SER A 394 -3.12 -16.37 13.84
N CYS A 395 -3.89 -17.42 13.60
CA CYS A 395 -3.52 -18.51 12.70
C CYS A 395 -4.72 -18.88 11.83
N ILE A 396 -4.44 -19.39 10.63
CA ILE A 396 -5.44 -19.99 9.76
C ILE A 396 -4.86 -21.24 9.09
N GLN A 397 -5.63 -22.32 9.05
CA GLN A 397 -5.28 -23.59 8.41
C GLN A 397 -6.44 -24.08 7.55
N THR A 398 -6.16 -24.84 6.50
CA THR A 398 -7.18 -25.39 5.60
C THR A 398 -7.16 -26.91 5.61
N THR A 399 -8.34 -27.54 5.55
CA THR A 399 -8.49 -29.00 5.40
C THR A 399 -9.78 -29.29 4.65
N GLY A 400 -9.66 -29.97 3.50
CA GLY A 400 -10.80 -30.20 2.61
C GLY A 400 -11.39 -28.87 2.11
N ASP A 401 -12.70 -28.70 2.29
CA ASP A 401 -13.48 -27.53 1.90
C ASP A 401 -13.60 -26.46 3.01
N LYS A 402 -12.84 -26.59 4.10
CA LYS A 402 -12.95 -25.73 5.29
C LYS A 402 -11.65 -25.03 5.64
N ALA A 403 -11.78 -23.85 6.26
CA ALA A 403 -10.69 -23.13 6.90
C ALA A 403 -10.95 -23.00 8.40
N TYR A 404 -9.89 -23.07 9.20
CA TYR A 404 -9.92 -23.09 10.66
C TYR A 404 -9.06 -21.96 11.17
N VAL A 405 -9.62 -21.09 12.00
CA VAL A 405 -9.00 -19.81 12.37
C VAL A 405 -8.89 -19.73 13.87
N SER A 406 -7.71 -19.40 14.40
CA SER A 406 -7.53 -19.13 15.83
C SER A 406 -7.45 -17.63 16.09
N TYR A 407 -7.97 -17.20 17.23
CA TYR A 407 -7.98 -15.81 17.67
C TYR A 407 -7.40 -15.68 19.08
N HIS A 408 -6.81 -14.53 19.35
CA HIS A 408 -6.31 -14.13 20.66
C HIS A 408 -6.50 -12.64 20.92
N THR A 409 -6.35 -12.24 22.18
CA THR A 409 -6.38 -10.82 22.56
C THR A 409 -5.16 -10.08 22.04
N ARG A 410 -5.39 -8.90 21.43
CA ARG A 410 -4.28 -7.99 21.13
C ARG A 410 -3.98 -7.12 22.35
N GLY A 411 -2.90 -7.45 23.07
CA GLY A 411 -2.42 -6.64 24.19
C GLY A 411 -2.58 -7.38 25.52
N THR A 412 -3.21 -6.74 26.49
CA THR A 412 -3.40 -7.32 27.84
C THR A 412 -4.79 -7.91 27.99
N GLY A 413 -4.90 -9.09 28.58
CA GLY A 413 -6.17 -9.80 28.76
C GLY A 413 -6.12 -11.17 28.09
N TYR A 414 -7.25 -11.87 28.10
CA TYR A 414 -7.40 -13.16 27.43
C TYR A 414 -8.81 -13.25 26.85
N HIS A 415 -8.89 -13.64 25.58
CA HIS A 415 -10.13 -13.81 24.84
C HIS A 415 -9.81 -14.55 23.54
N GLY A 416 -10.11 -15.83 23.54
CA GLY A 416 -9.82 -16.74 22.46
C GLY A 416 -11.07 -17.11 21.70
N CYS A 417 -10.92 -17.31 20.40
CA CYS A 417 -11.94 -17.90 19.55
C CYS A 417 -11.28 -18.89 18.60
N ILE A 418 -12.02 -19.93 18.21
CA ILE A 418 -11.70 -20.78 17.07
C ILE A 418 -12.92 -20.79 16.16
N GLU A 419 -12.74 -20.42 14.89
CA GLU A 419 -13.79 -20.42 13.88
C GLU A 419 -13.53 -21.49 12.83
N VAL A 420 -14.62 -22.08 12.32
CA VAL A 420 -14.61 -22.95 11.15
C VAL A 420 -15.38 -22.25 10.04
N LEU A 421 -14.70 -22.00 8.93
CA LEU A 421 -15.21 -21.28 7.77
C LEU A 421 -15.39 -22.22 6.59
N ASN A 422 -16.29 -21.86 5.68
CA ASN A 422 -16.41 -22.45 4.36
C ASN A 422 -16.50 -21.35 3.31
N LEU A 423 -15.78 -21.55 2.20
CA LEU A 423 -15.84 -20.72 1.02
C LEU A 423 -16.68 -21.41 -0.06
N SER A 424 -17.80 -20.79 -0.45
CA SER A 424 -18.66 -21.23 -1.55
C SER A 424 -18.73 -20.13 -2.62
N GLY A 425 -17.98 -20.29 -3.70
CA GLY A 425 -17.81 -19.25 -4.71
C GLY A 425 -17.04 -18.06 -4.12
N ASN A 426 -17.60 -16.86 -4.23
CA ASN A 426 -17.04 -15.63 -3.65
C ASN A 426 -17.71 -15.27 -2.32
N MET A 427 -18.18 -16.26 -1.56
CA MET A 427 -18.82 -16.06 -0.27
C MET A 427 -18.17 -16.93 0.79
N CYS A 428 -17.75 -16.32 1.89
CA CYS A 428 -17.22 -17.01 3.05
C CYS A 428 -18.23 -16.93 4.20
N SER A 429 -18.52 -18.06 4.82
CA SER A 429 -19.45 -18.17 5.96
C SER A 429 -18.78 -18.86 7.15
N ILE A 430 -19.05 -18.39 8.36
CA ILE A 430 -18.72 -19.11 9.60
C ILE A 430 -19.71 -20.26 9.74
N LEU A 431 -19.23 -21.50 9.69
CA LEU A 431 -20.04 -22.70 9.87
C LEU A 431 -20.29 -23.00 11.35
N SER A 432 -19.28 -22.81 12.17
CA SER A 432 -19.32 -23.03 13.62
C SER A 432 -18.15 -22.31 14.28
N TYR A 433 -18.27 -21.95 15.55
CA TYR A 433 -17.18 -21.39 16.32
C TYR A 433 -17.20 -21.86 17.78
N MET A 434 -16.07 -21.75 18.45
CA MET A 434 -15.89 -21.91 19.89
C MET A 434 -15.24 -20.64 20.43
N GLU A 435 -15.82 -20.07 21.47
CA GLU A 435 -15.30 -18.88 22.15
C GLU A 435 -14.95 -19.16 23.61
N HIS A 436 -13.88 -18.53 24.11
CA HIS A 436 -13.47 -18.62 25.51
C HIS A 436 -12.87 -17.30 26.02
N THR A 437 -13.49 -16.68 27.02
CA THR A 437 -13.17 -15.32 27.51
C THR A 437 -12.00 -15.25 28.50
N SER A 438 -11.22 -16.33 28.65
CA SER A 438 -10.15 -16.40 29.67
C SER A 438 -8.91 -17.14 29.23
N ILE A 439 -8.81 -17.51 27.95
CA ILE A 439 -7.60 -18.08 27.33
C ILE A 439 -7.42 -17.45 25.95
N ASP A 440 -6.22 -17.53 25.40
CA ASP A 440 -5.91 -17.09 24.02
C ASP A 440 -5.48 -18.28 23.15
N PHE A 441 -5.81 -18.27 21.85
CA PHE A 441 -5.37 -19.30 20.89
C PHE A 441 -4.41 -18.72 19.84
N ASN A 442 -3.14 -19.08 19.97
CA ASN A 442 -2.06 -18.54 19.14
C ASN A 442 -1.89 -19.29 17.81
N HIS A 443 -2.02 -20.61 17.81
CA HIS A 443 -1.85 -21.43 16.60
C HIS A 443 -2.76 -22.65 16.69
N LEU A 444 -3.17 -23.21 15.55
CA LEU A 444 -3.91 -24.47 15.52
C LEU A 444 -3.47 -25.38 14.38
N ILE A 445 -3.80 -26.66 14.51
CA ILE A 445 -3.81 -27.65 13.43
C ILE A 445 -5.13 -28.41 13.47
N VAL A 446 -5.50 -28.97 12.32
CA VAL A 446 -6.59 -29.95 12.21
C VAL A 446 -5.97 -31.34 12.19
N ASP A 447 -6.29 -32.14 13.20
CA ASP A 447 -5.82 -33.52 13.38
C ASP A 447 -7.02 -34.48 13.26
N ASN A 448 -7.31 -34.89 12.02
CA ASN A 448 -8.51 -35.69 11.69
C ASN A 448 -9.78 -34.97 12.16
N ASP A 449 -10.63 -35.65 12.94
CA ASP A 449 -11.86 -35.09 13.52
C ASP A 449 -11.60 -34.26 14.78
N ARG A 450 -10.46 -33.58 14.90
CA ARG A 450 -10.10 -32.77 16.07
C ARG A 450 -9.31 -31.53 15.69
N ILE A 451 -9.45 -30.47 16.47
CA ILE A 451 -8.55 -29.31 16.47
C ILE A 451 -7.59 -29.44 17.64
N ILE A 452 -6.32 -29.14 17.39
CA ILE A 452 -5.29 -28.99 18.43
C ILE A 452 -4.75 -27.57 18.33
N ALA A 453 -4.96 -26.79 19.38
CA ALA A 453 -4.59 -25.38 19.44
C ALA A 453 -3.51 -25.12 20.50
N ALA A 454 -2.44 -24.42 20.13
CA ALA A 454 -1.49 -23.87 21.08
C ALA A 454 -2.02 -22.54 21.61
N GLY A 455 -1.99 -22.34 22.92
CA GLY A 455 -2.55 -21.16 23.55
C GLY A 455 -1.96 -20.81 24.91
N ASP A 456 -2.55 -19.77 25.50
CA ASP A 456 -2.13 -19.17 26.76
C ASP A 456 -3.29 -19.17 27.75
N ASP A 457 -3.05 -19.71 28.94
CA ASP A 457 -4.04 -19.79 30.02
C ASP A 457 -3.45 -19.15 31.29
N PRO A 458 -4.15 -18.24 31.97
CA PRO A 458 -3.63 -17.54 33.15
C PRO A 458 -3.36 -18.44 34.35
N LYS A 459 -3.94 -19.65 34.39
CA LYS A 459 -3.75 -20.66 35.45
C LYS A 459 -2.74 -21.72 35.04
N LEU A 460 -2.81 -22.23 33.80
CA LEU A 460 -1.95 -23.31 33.32
C LEU A 460 -0.63 -22.83 32.70
N GLY A 461 -0.58 -21.59 32.22
CA GLY A 461 0.50 -21.08 31.37
C GLY A 461 0.33 -21.52 29.93
N ALA A 462 1.42 -21.96 29.31
CA ALA A 462 1.41 -22.54 27.97
C ALA A 462 0.57 -23.83 27.95
N PHE A 463 -0.34 -23.99 26.99
CA PHE A 463 -1.15 -25.22 26.88
C PHE A 463 -1.42 -25.64 25.43
N LEU A 464 -1.80 -26.92 25.26
CA LEU A 464 -2.51 -27.42 24.09
C LEU A 464 -3.98 -27.62 24.42
N GLY A 465 -4.87 -26.97 23.66
CA GLY A 465 -6.31 -27.19 23.68
C GLY A 465 -6.71 -28.22 22.63
N ILE A 466 -7.49 -29.22 23.01
CA ILE A 466 -7.98 -30.28 22.14
C ILE A 466 -9.49 -30.19 22.08
N VAL A 467 -10.02 -30.15 20.87
CA VAL A 467 -11.45 -30.03 20.62
C VAL A 467 -11.88 -31.02 19.56
N ASN A 468 -12.91 -31.81 19.84
CA ASN A 468 -13.45 -32.76 18.87
C ASN A 468 -14.37 -32.06 17.86
N LEU A 469 -14.35 -32.56 16.62
CA LEU A 469 -15.18 -32.15 15.51
C LEU A 469 -16.09 -33.32 15.08
N GLY A 470 -17.22 -32.99 14.50
CA GLY A 470 -18.06 -33.93 13.75
C GLY A 470 -18.28 -33.39 12.35
N GLY A 471 -17.93 -34.15 11.31
CA GLY A 471 -18.02 -33.66 9.92
C GLY A 471 -17.17 -32.41 9.65
N GLY A 472 -16.09 -32.22 10.43
CA GLY A 472 -15.20 -31.06 10.33
C GLY A 472 -15.70 -29.77 10.99
N ILE A 473 -16.82 -29.78 11.72
CA ILE A 473 -17.37 -28.62 12.46
C ILE A 473 -17.59 -28.95 13.94
N PHE A 474 -17.68 -27.93 14.79
CA PHE A 474 -18.03 -28.12 16.21
C PHE A 474 -19.44 -28.68 16.36
N GLN A 475 -19.62 -29.60 17.31
CA GLN A 475 -20.90 -30.24 17.57
C GLN A 475 -21.60 -29.60 18.78
N PRO A 476 -22.86 -29.13 18.62
CA PRO A 476 -23.65 -28.63 19.75
C PRO A 476 -23.70 -29.66 20.88
N SER A 477 -23.47 -29.22 22.11
CA SER A 477 -23.56 -30.04 23.33
C SER A 477 -22.55 -31.19 23.49
N ALA A 478 -21.56 -31.32 22.60
CA ALA A 478 -20.49 -32.34 22.68
C ALA A 478 -19.06 -31.76 22.58
N THR A 479 -18.94 -30.44 22.42
CA THR A 479 -17.65 -29.76 22.28
C THR A 479 -17.05 -29.46 23.65
N GLU A 480 -16.24 -30.39 24.17
CA GLU A 480 -15.41 -30.16 25.35
C GLU A 480 -14.00 -29.70 24.93
N LEU A 481 -13.49 -28.65 25.58
CA LEU A 481 -12.09 -28.24 25.45
C LEU A 481 -11.26 -28.98 26.49
N THR A 482 -10.45 -29.95 26.04
CA THR A 482 -9.43 -30.57 26.91
C THR A 482 -8.16 -29.74 26.87
N GLN A 483 -7.61 -29.38 28.02
CA GLN A 483 -6.34 -28.64 28.11
C GLN A 483 -5.21 -29.51 28.64
N VAL A 484 -4.06 -29.47 27.97
CA VAL A 484 -2.82 -30.15 28.38
C VAL A 484 -1.77 -29.08 28.63
N GLY A 485 -1.39 -28.90 29.90
CA GLY A 485 -0.38 -27.92 30.30
C GLY A 485 1.02 -28.27 29.77
N LEU A 486 1.73 -27.25 29.33
CA LEU A 486 3.14 -27.30 28.91
C LEU A 486 3.98 -26.43 29.86
N GLY A 487 5.30 -26.55 29.77
CA GLY A 487 6.18 -25.62 30.48
C GLY A 487 6.25 -24.26 29.78
N GLY A 488 6.21 -23.20 30.58
CA GLY A 488 6.26 -21.83 30.12
C GLY A 488 4.94 -21.08 30.28
N ALA A 489 4.95 -19.81 29.86
CA ALA A 489 3.83 -18.88 29.99
C ALA A 489 2.93 -18.88 28.75
N SER A 490 3.48 -19.20 27.58
CA SER A 490 2.75 -19.12 26.32
C SER A 490 3.20 -20.18 25.33
N ALA A 491 2.23 -20.85 24.69
CA ALA A 491 2.47 -21.79 23.60
C ALA A 491 2.33 -21.07 22.25
N ASN A 492 3.34 -21.20 21.39
CA ASN A 492 3.46 -20.43 20.16
C ASN A 492 2.95 -21.19 18.92
N CYS A 493 3.33 -22.46 18.78
CA CYS A 493 3.06 -23.28 17.60
C CYS A 493 2.83 -24.74 18.00
N VAL A 494 2.04 -25.46 17.21
CA VAL A 494 1.87 -26.91 17.32
C VAL A 494 1.85 -27.54 15.93
N VAL A 495 2.46 -28.71 15.78
CA VAL A 495 2.40 -29.54 14.57
C VAL A 495 2.27 -31.02 14.93
N ARG A 496 1.70 -31.82 14.02
CA ARG A 496 1.69 -33.27 14.13
C ARG A 496 2.71 -33.87 13.16
N ASN A 497 3.47 -34.85 13.65
CA ASN A 497 4.27 -35.73 12.81
C ASN A 497 4.15 -37.17 13.33
N GLY A 498 3.59 -38.05 12.50
CA GLY A 498 3.30 -39.44 12.86
C GLY A 498 2.41 -39.58 14.10
N SER A 499 2.93 -40.29 15.11
CA SER A 499 2.26 -40.52 16.40
C SER A 499 2.53 -39.43 17.44
N SER A 500 3.19 -38.33 17.07
CA SER A 500 3.64 -37.31 18.00
C SER A 500 3.10 -35.91 17.65
N LEU A 501 2.84 -35.12 18.68
CA LEU A 501 2.60 -33.68 18.61
C LEU A 501 3.82 -32.95 19.11
N TYR A 502 4.20 -31.89 18.42
CA TYR A 502 5.31 -31.03 18.79
C TYR A 502 4.78 -29.63 19.02
N ALA A 503 5.06 -29.07 20.19
CA ALA A 503 4.60 -27.74 20.58
C ALA A 503 5.76 -26.87 21.04
N THR A 504 5.83 -25.65 20.57
CA THR A 504 6.84 -24.67 21.01
C THR A 504 6.26 -23.72 22.03
N THR A 505 7.06 -23.35 23.02
CA THR A 505 6.71 -22.37 24.05
C THR A 505 7.84 -21.35 24.24
N ASN A 506 7.61 -20.36 25.09
CA ASN A 506 8.66 -19.44 25.52
C ASN A 506 9.81 -20.09 26.31
N GLU A 507 9.74 -21.39 26.63
CA GLU A 507 10.79 -22.12 27.34
C GLU A 507 11.47 -23.22 26.52
N GLY A 508 10.81 -23.77 25.50
CA GLY A 508 11.38 -24.86 24.72
C GLY A 508 10.39 -25.51 23.76
N CYS A 509 10.78 -26.68 23.24
CA CYS A 509 9.92 -27.53 22.42
C CYS A 509 9.53 -28.79 23.20
N TYR A 510 8.24 -29.13 23.18
CA TYR A 510 7.63 -30.25 23.90
C TYR A 510 7.08 -31.24 22.89
N THR A 511 7.36 -32.52 23.11
CA THR A 511 6.81 -33.61 22.31
C THR A 511 5.84 -34.41 23.14
N LEU A 512 4.65 -34.68 22.61
CA LEU A 512 3.58 -35.42 23.26
C LEU A 512 3.11 -36.55 22.35
N ASP A 513 2.61 -37.63 22.95
CA ASP A 513 1.91 -38.68 22.21
C ASP A 513 0.60 -38.12 21.65
N ALA A 514 0.35 -38.28 20.36
CA ALA A 514 -0.75 -37.61 19.68
C ALA A 514 -2.14 -38.21 19.96
N THR A 515 -2.20 -39.32 20.70
CA THR A 515 -3.44 -39.99 21.10
C THR A 515 -3.73 -39.77 22.58
N SER A 516 -2.76 -40.06 23.44
CA SER A 516 -2.88 -39.96 24.90
C SER A 516 -2.52 -38.59 25.47
N PHE A 517 -1.84 -37.75 24.68
CA PHE A 517 -1.31 -36.44 25.10
C PHE A 517 -0.32 -36.51 26.26
N ASN A 518 0.25 -37.68 26.52
CA ASN A 518 1.32 -37.82 27.50
C ASN A 518 2.60 -37.16 26.97
N MET A 519 3.28 -36.42 27.84
CA MET A 519 4.57 -35.82 27.52
C MET A 519 5.62 -36.90 27.29
N LEU A 520 6.24 -36.90 26.10
CA LEU A 520 7.27 -37.85 25.68
C LEU A 520 8.68 -37.28 25.83
N ALA A 521 8.85 -36.00 25.52
CA ALA A 521 10.13 -35.30 25.60
C ALA A 521 9.93 -33.79 25.76
N SER A 522 10.95 -33.12 26.28
CA SER A 522 11.06 -31.66 26.27
C SER A 522 12.50 -31.24 26.05
N VAL A 523 12.71 -30.23 25.21
CA VAL A 523 14.01 -29.67 24.89
C VAL A 523 13.98 -28.17 25.20
N PRO A 524 14.75 -27.69 26.20
CA PRO A 524 14.77 -26.28 26.56
C PRO A 524 15.47 -25.45 25.49
N ALA A 525 15.00 -24.21 25.30
CA ALA A 525 15.65 -23.23 24.45
C ALA A 525 16.37 -22.16 25.30
N ALA A 526 17.48 -21.62 24.78
CA ALA A 526 18.20 -20.51 25.41
C ALA A 526 17.33 -19.24 25.47
N GLY A 527 16.62 -18.96 24.37
CA GLY A 527 15.54 -18.00 24.27
C GLY A 527 14.17 -18.67 24.14
N SER A 528 13.22 -17.99 23.48
CA SER A 528 11.92 -18.57 23.15
C SER A 528 12.05 -19.56 21.99
N SER A 529 11.41 -20.72 22.08
CA SER A 529 11.15 -21.54 20.91
C SER A 529 9.93 -20.96 20.19
N LYS A 530 10.09 -20.58 18.92
CA LYS A 530 9.11 -19.73 18.21
C LYS A 530 8.16 -20.55 17.35
N PHE A 531 8.70 -21.46 16.55
CA PHE A 531 7.91 -22.18 15.55
C PHE A 531 8.47 -23.57 15.32
N VAL A 532 7.60 -24.50 14.91
CA VAL A 532 7.96 -25.87 14.53
C VAL A 532 7.24 -26.22 13.23
N HIS A 533 7.93 -26.89 12.31
CA HIS A 533 7.38 -27.28 11.01
C HIS A 533 7.93 -28.63 10.58
N THR A 534 7.16 -29.37 9.77
CA THR A 534 7.58 -30.61 9.14
C THR A 534 7.20 -30.64 7.67
N ASP A 535 8.08 -31.16 6.83
CA ASP A 535 7.80 -31.50 5.43
C ASP A 535 7.49 -33.01 5.26
N GLY A 536 7.34 -33.73 6.38
CA GLY A 536 7.16 -35.19 6.43
C GLY A 536 8.47 -35.99 6.41
N THR A 537 9.58 -35.39 6.01
CA THR A 537 10.93 -36.02 6.02
C THR A 537 11.77 -35.51 7.19
N ASN A 538 11.63 -34.23 7.50
CA ASN A 538 12.38 -33.52 8.52
C ASN A 538 11.44 -32.77 9.47
N MET A 539 11.94 -32.53 10.68
CA MET A 539 11.36 -31.67 11.70
C MET A 539 12.28 -30.48 11.91
N GLY A 540 11.78 -29.27 11.78
CA GLY A 540 12.52 -28.04 12.09
C GLY A 540 12.00 -27.42 13.39
N VAL A 541 12.90 -26.86 14.20
CA VAL A 541 12.54 -26.06 15.39
C VAL A 541 13.31 -24.74 15.35
N LEU A 542 12.59 -23.62 15.25
CA LEU A 542 13.16 -22.29 15.30
C LEU A 542 13.18 -21.78 16.75
N SER A 543 14.36 -21.42 17.25
CA SER A 543 14.53 -20.89 18.61
C SER A 543 15.41 -19.64 18.64
N LEU A 544 15.08 -18.70 19.53
CA LEU A 544 15.94 -17.54 19.80
C LEU A 544 17.16 -17.96 20.63
N THR A 545 18.29 -17.29 20.43
CA THR A 545 19.54 -17.62 21.14
C THR A 545 19.60 -17.02 22.55
N ASP A 546 18.75 -16.04 22.86
CA ASP A 546 18.66 -15.40 24.18
C ASP A 546 17.23 -14.90 24.49
N ARG A 547 17.05 -14.34 25.70
CA ARG A 547 15.77 -13.78 26.18
C ARG A 547 15.69 -12.26 26.06
N ASN A 548 16.33 -11.67 25.05
CA ASN A 548 16.20 -10.24 24.78
C ASN A 548 14.77 -9.90 24.32
N SER A 549 14.13 -8.93 24.96
CA SER A 549 12.73 -8.57 24.71
C SER A 549 12.49 -7.71 23.45
N ARG A 550 13.56 -7.31 22.75
CA ARG A 550 13.48 -6.47 21.54
C ARG A 550 13.88 -7.25 20.29
N GLN A 551 15.06 -7.83 20.30
CA GLN A 551 15.65 -8.51 19.14
C GLN A 551 16.57 -9.63 19.61
N SER A 552 16.65 -10.70 18.84
CA SER A 552 17.56 -11.82 19.15
C SER A 552 18.04 -12.48 17.86
N MET A 553 19.25 -13.05 17.90
CA MET A 553 19.65 -14.02 16.87
C MET A 553 18.81 -15.29 17.04
N ALA A 554 18.73 -16.11 16.01
CA ALA A 554 17.96 -17.35 16.06
C ALA A 554 18.74 -18.53 15.47
N THR A 555 18.37 -19.73 15.89
CA THR A 555 18.80 -20.98 15.29
C THR A 555 17.59 -21.72 14.75
N LEU A 556 17.79 -22.41 13.63
CA LEU A 556 16.87 -23.43 13.14
C LEU A 556 17.57 -24.78 13.21
N ASP A 557 17.11 -25.61 14.14
CA ASP A 557 17.59 -26.96 14.32
C ASP A 557 16.70 -27.93 13.53
N ILE A 558 17.32 -28.76 12.70
CA ILE A 558 16.66 -29.70 11.80
C ILE A 558 17.00 -31.12 12.24
N TYR A 559 15.96 -31.95 12.40
CA TYR A 559 16.01 -33.32 12.87
C TYR A 559 15.33 -34.23 11.84
N GLY A 560 15.74 -35.49 11.75
CA GLY A 560 15.01 -36.48 10.95
C GLY A 560 13.59 -36.71 11.51
N ALA A 561 12.61 -37.00 10.64
CA ALA A 561 11.20 -37.12 11.03
C ALA A 561 10.91 -38.19 12.09
N THR A 562 11.80 -39.17 12.30
CA THR A 562 11.62 -40.21 13.33
C THR A 562 12.21 -39.84 14.70
N ASP A 563 12.99 -38.75 14.80
CA ASP A 563 13.52 -38.29 16.08
C ASP A 563 12.46 -37.48 16.85
N TYR A 564 11.71 -38.19 17.70
CA TYR A 564 10.73 -37.56 18.58
C TYR A 564 11.33 -36.95 19.85
N ARG A 565 12.63 -37.12 20.12
CA ARG A 565 13.27 -36.58 21.33
C ARG A 565 13.97 -35.25 21.09
N LEU A 566 14.30 -34.93 19.84
CA LEU A 566 14.90 -33.66 19.42
C LEU A 566 16.22 -33.32 20.14
N VAL A 567 16.99 -34.33 20.55
CA VAL A 567 18.18 -34.14 21.39
C VAL A 567 19.41 -33.75 20.58
N SER A 568 19.52 -34.19 19.32
CA SER A 568 20.70 -33.96 18.49
C SER A 568 20.27 -33.64 17.05
N PRO A 569 20.31 -32.37 16.65
CA PRO A 569 19.94 -32.00 15.28
C PRO A 569 20.92 -32.61 14.28
N GLU A 570 20.40 -33.04 13.14
CA GLU A 570 21.20 -33.46 11.99
C GLU A 570 21.89 -32.26 11.36
N ARG A 571 21.25 -31.08 11.44
CA ARG A 571 21.77 -29.82 10.95
C ARG A 571 21.22 -28.65 11.76
N SER A 572 22.07 -27.66 12.02
CA SER A 572 21.69 -26.41 12.66
C SER A 572 22.04 -25.24 11.75
N ILE A 573 21.10 -24.35 11.50
CA ILE A 573 21.28 -23.14 10.70
C ILE A 573 21.28 -21.94 11.64
N ALA A 574 22.35 -21.14 11.59
CA ALA A 574 22.37 -19.83 12.23
C ALA A 574 21.56 -18.86 11.36
N LEU A 575 20.48 -18.32 11.92
CA LEU A 575 19.62 -17.37 11.25
C LEU A 575 20.02 -15.93 11.58
N ASP A 576 19.55 -15.00 10.75
CA ASP A 576 19.72 -13.58 10.98
C ASP A 576 18.87 -13.08 12.17
N MET A 577 19.10 -11.81 12.53
CA MET A 577 18.41 -11.17 13.63
C MET A 577 16.90 -11.15 13.42
N ILE A 578 16.17 -11.62 14.42
CA ILE A 578 14.72 -11.47 14.53
C ILE A 578 14.41 -10.21 15.32
N ALA A 579 13.62 -9.31 14.74
CA ALA A 579 13.11 -8.12 15.41
C ALA A 579 11.72 -7.74 14.85
N PRO A 580 10.70 -7.48 15.69
CA PRO A 580 10.67 -7.72 17.12
C PRO A 580 10.53 -9.23 17.44
N VAL A 581 10.93 -9.65 18.64
CA VAL A 581 10.86 -11.07 19.10
C VAL A 581 9.46 -11.55 19.46
N ASN A 582 8.49 -10.64 19.59
CA ASN A 582 7.09 -10.95 19.92
C ASN A 582 6.23 -11.29 18.69
N GLY A 583 6.81 -11.32 17.49
CA GLY A 583 6.17 -11.88 16.31
C GLY A 583 6.09 -13.41 16.36
N LYS A 584 5.39 -14.02 15.39
CA LYS A 584 5.33 -15.49 15.26
C LYS A 584 6.63 -16.08 14.72
N ASN A 585 7.27 -15.37 13.79
CA ASN A 585 8.53 -15.78 13.16
C ASN A 585 8.44 -17.17 12.52
N VAL A 586 7.43 -17.35 11.67
CA VAL A 586 7.18 -18.61 10.96
C VAL A 586 8.35 -18.96 10.05
N PHE A 587 8.60 -20.26 9.91
CA PHE A 587 9.41 -20.79 8.82
C PHE A 587 8.72 -22.01 8.20
N GLN A 588 9.10 -22.33 6.98
CA GLN A 588 8.72 -23.60 6.34
C GLN A 588 9.96 -24.28 5.75
N LEU A 589 10.01 -25.60 5.95
CA LEU A 589 10.95 -26.51 5.30
C LEU A 589 10.40 -26.87 3.93
N ASP A 590 11.28 -26.89 2.93
CA ASP A 590 10.95 -27.26 1.57
C ASP A 590 12.19 -27.94 0.93
N GLY A 591 12.36 -29.22 1.27
CA GLY A 591 13.54 -29.98 0.88
C GLY A 591 14.82 -29.40 1.51
N ASN A 592 15.79 -29.02 0.69
CA ASN A 592 17.05 -28.43 1.16
C ASN A 592 16.92 -26.94 1.53
N ASP A 593 15.85 -26.29 1.09
CA ASP A 593 15.58 -24.88 1.32
C ASP A 593 14.71 -24.67 2.55
N VAL A 594 14.91 -23.51 3.18
CA VAL A 594 14.08 -23.02 4.28
C VAL A 594 13.73 -21.55 4.04
N TYR A 595 12.46 -21.22 4.20
CA TYR A 595 11.96 -19.85 4.13
C TYR A 595 11.60 -19.38 5.54
N VAL A 596 12.11 -18.22 5.97
CA VAL A 596 12.03 -17.77 7.36
C VAL A 596 11.58 -16.31 7.46
N CYS A 597 10.56 -16.05 8.29
CA CYS A 597 10.12 -14.71 8.68
C CYS A 597 10.96 -14.15 9.84
N LEU A 598 11.64 -13.03 9.60
CA LEU A 598 12.55 -12.37 10.56
C LEU A 598 11.97 -11.08 11.17
N GLY A 599 10.65 -10.89 11.08
CA GLY A 599 9.97 -9.68 11.53
C GLY A 599 10.22 -8.50 10.59
N THR A 600 10.60 -7.33 11.12
CA THR A 600 10.94 -6.13 10.34
C THR A 600 12.21 -6.30 9.49
N ASN A 601 12.97 -7.36 9.71
CA ASN A 601 14.08 -7.76 8.85
C ASN A 601 13.64 -8.59 7.62
N GLY A 602 12.33 -8.77 7.43
CA GLY A 602 11.75 -9.36 6.23
C GLY A 602 11.76 -10.88 6.21
N VAL A 603 11.80 -11.45 5.01
CA VAL A 603 11.83 -12.90 4.77
C VAL A 603 13.14 -13.26 4.11
N LYS A 604 13.72 -14.41 4.48
CA LYS A 604 14.92 -14.95 3.83
C LYS A 604 14.73 -16.41 3.44
N ARG A 605 15.36 -16.77 2.32
CA ARG A 605 15.57 -18.16 1.89
C ARG A 605 16.98 -18.58 2.25
N TYR A 606 17.10 -19.69 2.98
CA TYR A 606 18.35 -20.35 3.29
C TYR A 606 18.43 -21.66 2.50
N SER A 607 19.51 -21.83 1.73
CA SER A 607 19.82 -23.06 1.01
C SER A 607 21.13 -23.62 1.55
N ASP A 608 21.13 -24.89 1.97
CA ASP A 608 22.30 -25.53 2.59
C ASP A 608 22.97 -24.75 3.74
N GLY A 609 22.19 -23.87 4.39
CA GLY A 609 22.54 -23.18 5.64
C GLY A 609 23.03 -21.76 5.38
N VAL A 610 23.04 -21.35 4.11
CA VAL A 610 23.46 -20.03 3.65
C VAL A 610 22.25 -19.26 3.16
N ALA A 611 22.12 -17.99 3.57
CA ALA A 611 21.10 -17.12 3.02
C ALA A 611 21.40 -16.83 1.54
N VAL A 612 20.46 -17.17 0.64
CA VAL A 612 20.64 -17.04 -0.81
C VAL A 612 19.68 -16.03 -1.45
N ALA A 613 18.58 -15.70 -0.77
CA ALA A 613 17.63 -14.68 -1.21
C ALA A 613 16.96 -13.99 -0.01
N GLY A 614 16.43 -12.79 -0.20
CA GLY A 614 15.72 -12.05 0.83
C GLY A 614 14.79 -10.99 0.28
N PHE A 615 13.66 -10.80 0.94
CA PHE A 615 12.71 -9.73 0.67
C PHE A 615 12.46 -8.93 1.94
N LYS A 616 12.57 -7.60 1.83
CA LYS A 616 12.25 -6.65 2.90
C LYS A 616 11.49 -5.47 2.31
N LEU A 617 10.45 -5.08 3.04
CA LEU A 617 9.61 -3.93 2.69
C LEU A 617 10.33 -2.62 3.11
N GLU A 618 10.70 -1.78 2.14
CA GLU A 618 11.49 -0.57 2.37
C GLU A 618 10.65 0.70 2.57
N ASP A 619 9.45 0.75 1.97
CA ASP A 619 8.48 1.85 2.10
C ASP A 619 7.76 1.84 3.45
N ASP A 620 7.87 0.74 4.22
CA ASP A 620 7.23 0.60 5.51
C ASP A 620 8.08 -0.20 6.52
N VAL A 621 9.10 0.48 7.04
CA VAL A 621 10.12 -0.10 7.92
C VAL A 621 9.59 -0.68 9.24
N ALA A 622 8.35 -0.36 9.61
CA ALA A 622 7.69 -0.89 10.81
C ALA A 622 6.90 -2.18 10.51
N ALA A 623 6.74 -2.57 9.23
CA ALA A 623 6.03 -3.77 8.85
C ALA A 623 6.88 -4.99 9.20
N ALA A 624 6.23 -6.05 9.68
CA ALA A 624 6.91 -7.26 10.10
C ALA A 624 6.38 -8.48 9.35
N ALA A 625 7.28 -9.25 8.75
CA ALA A 625 6.98 -10.58 8.25
C ALA A 625 6.66 -11.49 9.44
N ASN A 626 5.42 -11.94 9.53
CA ASN A 626 4.93 -12.72 10.67
C ASN A 626 4.67 -14.18 10.31
N GLY A 627 4.03 -14.41 9.17
CA GLY A 627 3.64 -15.74 8.70
C GLY A 627 3.99 -15.95 7.23
N LEU A 628 4.26 -17.19 6.84
CA LEU A 628 4.43 -17.55 5.45
C LEU A 628 3.87 -18.95 5.12
N ALA A 629 3.62 -19.17 3.84
CA ALA A 629 3.34 -20.47 3.24
C ALA A 629 4.13 -20.61 1.94
N VAL A 630 4.48 -21.82 1.56
CA VAL A 630 5.30 -22.13 0.38
C VAL A 630 4.60 -23.21 -0.43
N ASP A 631 4.51 -23.03 -1.75
CA ASP A 631 4.08 -24.08 -2.68
C ASP A 631 5.19 -24.41 -3.68
N GLY A 632 4.86 -25.06 -4.80
CA GLY A 632 5.84 -25.40 -5.83
C GLY A 632 6.49 -24.20 -6.53
N LYS A 633 5.88 -23.01 -6.51
CA LYS A 633 6.26 -21.85 -7.32
C LYS A 633 6.44 -20.55 -6.52
N TYR A 634 5.69 -20.37 -5.44
CA TYR A 634 5.60 -19.11 -4.72
C TYR A 634 5.83 -19.25 -3.22
N VAL A 635 6.22 -18.13 -2.62
CA VAL A 635 6.24 -17.90 -1.17
C VAL A 635 5.21 -16.83 -0.85
N TYR A 636 4.21 -17.19 -0.08
CA TYR A 636 3.12 -16.32 0.34
C TYR A 636 3.44 -15.78 1.73
N VAL A 637 3.45 -14.48 1.91
CA VAL A 637 3.91 -13.84 3.15
C VAL A 637 2.84 -12.93 3.72
N ALA A 638 2.43 -13.22 4.95
CA ALA A 638 1.65 -12.32 5.80
C ALA A 638 2.62 -11.35 6.50
N TYR A 639 2.69 -10.12 5.98
CA TYR A 639 3.67 -9.10 6.32
C TYR A 639 3.07 -7.97 7.17
N GLY A 640 2.35 -8.32 8.23
CA GLY A 640 1.82 -7.35 9.18
C GLY A 640 0.95 -6.27 8.49
N HIS A 641 1.13 -5.01 8.85
CA HIS A 641 0.41 -3.89 8.18
C HIS A 641 0.91 -3.61 6.75
N GLY A 642 2.00 -4.25 6.33
CA GLY A 642 2.45 -4.36 4.93
C GLY A 642 1.46 -5.13 4.06
N GLY A 643 0.74 -6.07 4.67
CA GLY A 643 -0.29 -6.90 4.04
C GLY A 643 0.22 -8.23 3.49
N LEU A 644 -0.44 -8.75 2.45
CA LEU A 644 -0.12 -10.02 1.81
C LEU A 644 0.85 -9.80 0.65
N PHE A 645 1.90 -10.59 0.57
CA PHE A 645 2.82 -10.63 -0.57
C PHE A 645 2.90 -12.04 -1.14
N VAL A 646 2.93 -12.14 -2.46
CA VAL A 646 3.27 -13.35 -3.22
C VAL A 646 4.63 -13.09 -3.82
N LEU A 647 5.61 -13.90 -3.44
CA LEU A 647 6.99 -13.79 -3.89
C LEU A 647 7.34 -14.96 -4.79
N ASP A 648 8.17 -14.72 -5.80
CA ASP A 648 8.77 -15.80 -6.57
C ASP A 648 9.68 -16.62 -5.66
N LYS A 649 9.52 -17.94 -5.70
CA LYS A 649 10.24 -18.85 -4.79
C LYS A 649 11.74 -18.88 -5.05
N SER A 650 12.18 -18.56 -6.28
CA SER A 650 13.59 -18.62 -6.66
C SER A 650 14.42 -17.50 -6.03
N ASP A 651 13.94 -16.26 -6.11
CA ASP A 651 14.70 -15.06 -5.73
C ASP A 651 14.01 -14.15 -4.70
N LEU A 652 12.78 -14.50 -4.30
CA LEU A 652 11.91 -13.72 -3.41
C LEU A 652 11.50 -12.35 -3.97
N SER A 653 11.56 -12.15 -5.28
CA SER A 653 10.99 -10.96 -5.94
C SER A 653 9.47 -10.92 -5.80
N VAL A 654 8.89 -9.71 -5.70
CA VAL A 654 7.44 -9.56 -5.53
C VAL A 654 6.72 -9.84 -6.85
N VAL A 655 5.82 -10.81 -6.82
CA VAL A 655 4.96 -11.19 -7.95
C VAL A 655 3.59 -10.52 -7.85
N ALA A 656 3.01 -10.49 -6.65
CA ALA A 656 1.77 -9.80 -6.36
C ALA A 656 1.74 -9.34 -4.90
N SER A 657 0.94 -8.33 -4.59
CA SER A 657 0.72 -7.91 -3.20
C SER A 657 -0.67 -7.33 -3.00
N TYR A 658 -1.11 -7.33 -1.75
CA TYR A 658 -2.34 -6.70 -1.30
C TYR A 658 -2.12 -6.05 0.06
N ARG A 659 -2.42 -4.75 0.16
CA ARG A 659 -2.38 -4.01 1.42
C ARG A 659 -3.78 -3.55 1.80
N TYR A 660 -4.29 -4.09 2.91
CA TYR A 660 -5.61 -3.73 3.43
C TYR A 660 -5.65 -2.26 3.90
N SER A 661 -6.58 -1.47 3.36
CA SER A 661 -6.71 -0.03 3.64
C SER A 661 -7.11 0.30 5.08
N GLY A 662 -7.65 -0.66 5.84
CA GLY A 662 -8.02 -0.47 7.24
C GLY A 662 -6.84 -0.51 8.23
N GLY A 663 -5.60 -0.65 7.74
CA GLY A 663 -4.38 -0.53 8.55
C GLY A 663 -4.19 -1.64 9.59
N LYS A 664 -4.81 -2.82 9.38
CA LYS A 664 -4.68 -3.99 10.26
C LYS A 664 -3.60 -4.94 9.76
N SER A 665 -3.21 -5.89 10.62
CA SER A 665 -2.01 -6.72 10.46
C SER A 665 -2.34 -8.07 9.84
N ALA A 666 -1.72 -8.41 8.71
CA ALA A 666 -1.65 -9.78 8.21
C ALA A 666 -0.70 -10.60 9.10
N ASN A 667 -1.25 -11.61 9.78
CA ASN A 667 -0.55 -12.37 10.81
C ASN A 667 -0.16 -13.78 10.35
N TYR A 668 -0.95 -14.39 9.47
CA TYR A 668 -0.72 -15.75 8.98
C TYR A 668 -1.40 -15.97 7.63
N VAL A 669 -0.87 -16.88 6.82
CA VAL A 669 -1.45 -17.26 5.53
C VAL A 669 -1.45 -18.78 5.36
N SER A 670 -2.53 -19.33 4.80
CA SER A 670 -2.66 -20.72 4.37
C SER A 670 -3.12 -20.75 2.91
N VAL A 671 -2.67 -21.76 2.16
CA VAL A 671 -2.90 -21.87 0.72
C VAL A 671 -3.60 -23.20 0.44
N SER A 672 -4.69 -23.15 -0.33
CA SER A 672 -5.40 -24.33 -0.82
C SER A 672 -5.70 -24.15 -2.29
N GLY A 673 -4.94 -24.83 -3.16
CA GLY A 673 -4.98 -24.61 -4.59
C GLY A 673 -4.60 -23.18 -4.96
N ASP A 674 -5.50 -22.48 -5.67
CA ASP A 674 -5.35 -21.07 -6.04
C ASP A 674 -5.94 -20.10 -5.01
N ILE A 675 -6.43 -20.59 -3.87
CA ILE A 675 -7.05 -19.76 -2.82
C ILE A 675 -6.09 -19.54 -1.66
N LEU A 676 -5.94 -18.27 -1.27
CA LEU A 676 -5.12 -17.81 -0.16
C LEU A 676 -6.03 -17.33 0.97
N TYR A 677 -5.93 -17.96 2.13
CA TYR A 677 -6.66 -17.61 3.34
C TYR A 677 -5.72 -16.87 4.28
N VAL A 678 -6.06 -15.64 4.66
CA VAL A 678 -5.17 -14.77 5.45
C VAL A 678 -5.84 -14.39 6.77
N ALA A 679 -5.20 -14.76 7.88
CA ALA A 679 -5.53 -14.24 9.20
C ALA A 679 -5.07 -12.78 9.28
N TYR A 680 -6.01 -11.84 9.23
CA TYR A 680 -5.77 -10.40 9.11
C TYR A 680 -5.99 -9.62 10.42
N GLY A 681 -5.66 -10.26 11.54
CA GLY A 681 -5.71 -9.67 12.87
C GLY A 681 -7.11 -9.19 13.25
N LEU A 682 -7.23 -7.92 13.68
CA LEU A 682 -8.51 -7.31 14.06
C LEU A 682 -9.50 -7.13 12.88
N SER A 683 -9.09 -7.45 11.65
CA SER A 683 -9.96 -7.49 10.47
C SER A 683 -10.49 -8.91 10.18
N GLY A 684 -10.31 -9.86 11.10
CA GLY A 684 -10.77 -11.23 10.92
C GLY A 684 -9.99 -11.95 9.83
N VAL A 685 -10.69 -12.45 8.81
CA VAL A 685 -10.11 -13.21 7.69
C VAL A 685 -10.31 -12.48 6.37
N GLN A 686 -9.28 -12.47 5.54
CA GLN A 686 -9.31 -11.99 4.16
C GLN A 686 -8.96 -13.16 3.24
N ILE A 687 -9.71 -13.35 2.15
CA ILE A 687 -9.55 -14.48 1.23
C ILE A 687 -9.30 -13.95 -0.17
N PHE A 688 -8.25 -14.45 -0.79
CA PHE A 688 -7.82 -14.07 -2.13
C PHE A 688 -7.78 -15.27 -3.06
N LYS A 689 -7.97 -15.01 -4.35
CA LYS A 689 -7.70 -15.95 -5.43
C LYS A 689 -6.48 -15.50 -6.21
N LEU A 690 -5.57 -16.43 -6.45
CA LEU A 690 -4.45 -16.26 -7.35
C LEU A 690 -4.95 -16.38 -8.79
N ILE A 691 -4.79 -15.33 -9.58
CA ILE A 691 -5.24 -15.30 -10.97
C ILE A 691 -4.07 -15.11 -11.91
N GLU A 692 -4.02 -15.92 -12.98
CA GLU A 692 -3.13 -15.66 -14.11
C GLU A 692 -3.71 -14.52 -14.97
N LYS A 693 -2.84 -13.62 -15.42
CA LYS A 693 -3.12 -12.44 -16.22
C LYS A 693 -2.28 -12.43 -17.48
#